data_AF-A0A1I3Q6U7-F1
#
_entry.id   AF-A0A1I3Q6U7-F1
#
_cell.length_a   1.000
_cell.length_b   1.000
_cell.length_c   1.000
_cell.angle_alpha   90.00
_cell.angle_beta   90.00
_cell.angle_gamma   90.00
#
_symmetry.space_group_name_H-M   'P 1'
#
loop_
_entity.id
_entity.type
_entity.pdbx_description
1 polymer ?
#
loop_
_entity_poly.entity_id
_entity_poly.type
_entity_poly.pdbx_seq_one_letter_code
_entity_poly.pdbx_strand_id
1 'polypeptide(L)'
;DTNTNGVIEPTETWIYTANNYTVTQADVDAGIITNTVTVDGIEILGNTDVTATDTYVIDENNTEVTFCTPTNGLNIVKSAEIANGEECLVVGSEVTYTFTVTNTGTVSVDAITVTDVLLGGDITVIPSGDANTNGVIEPTETWIYTANNYTVTQADVDAGIITNTVTVTGTEILGNTEVTATDTYVIDENNTEVMFCTPIIGLNIVKSAEIANGEECLVVGSEVTYTFTVTNTGTVSVDAITVTDVLLGGDITVIPSGDANTNGVIEPTETWIYTANNYTVTQADVDAGIITNTVTVTGTEILGNTEVTATDTYVIDENNTEVMFCTPTALINIVKTGVFNNDNANECTEVDETITYTFTVTNTGTLSLENVVITDPLLVNAATPVSVIYVSGDLNSNDVLEPTETWIYTATYLVTQLDIDATEVVNTATITATAILNGETATATGQTTTDLIEDTTPPNVTTCAVLDETIECDGDNNALLADVWNEANITALENCATDACDNNVTVTSNYDFANLVSTCGASGTIEVIYTLTDATGNATTFNATVTIVDTTGPALVTPLELPTSVICSNVPEVPVLVFEDNCSVNDVQITFEETTTFTGNEEVYDLVWTWTATDDCGNDTVITHTINVITEDFTTPLTADRCNEDGAIDLYQFLPTDADTTIEWTVVTNGTEIVDGMFDPLEVELGDYVFTYTTLNGGCLNTYELTININDDCTVLPCGEDDLKISKAVTPNGDNYNEYFTVGGLNECGFIIELQIFNRFGDIVFETKDYQNDWNGQSPSGSVGSAGRLPNGTYYYVVKILDSGIEPIAGPLYLGTK
;
A
#
# COMPACT_ATOMS: atom_id res chain seq x y z
N ASP A 1 29.30 -159.78 -65.13
CA ASP A 1 29.20 -161.23 -65.40
C ASP A 1 29.91 -161.53 -66.71
N THR A 2 30.99 -162.33 -66.66
CA THR A 2 31.81 -162.61 -67.85
C THR A 2 31.32 -163.78 -68.69
N ASN A 3 30.48 -164.65 -68.11
CA ASN A 3 29.97 -165.86 -68.75
C ASN A 3 28.42 -165.96 -68.73
N THR A 4 27.73 -164.98 -68.12
CA THR A 4 26.27 -164.81 -68.05
C THR A 4 25.52 -165.93 -67.33
N ASN A 5 26.20 -166.74 -66.52
CA ASN A 5 25.60 -167.88 -65.84
C ASN A 5 24.91 -167.52 -64.51
N GLY A 6 25.04 -166.27 -64.03
CA GLY A 6 24.46 -165.84 -62.75
C GLY A 6 25.20 -166.38 -61.51
N VAL A 7 26.41 -166.92 -61.67
CA VAL A 7 27.25 -167.50 -60.61
C VAL A 7 28.66 -166.93 -60.72
N ILE A 8 29.13 -166.25 -59.67
CA ILE A 8 30.52 -165.80 -59.61
C ILE A 8 31.44 -166.97 -59.25
N GLU A 9 32.27 -167.40 -60.20
CA GLU A 9 33.23 -168.50 -59.99
C GLU A 9 34.51 -168.05 -59.25
N PRO A 10 35.27 -168.96 -58.63
CA PRO A 10 36.58 -168.61 -58.06
C PRO A 10 37.47 -167.94 -59.10
N THR A 11 38.07 -166.80 -58.75
CA THR A 11 38.88 -165.93 -59.63
C THR A 11 38.12 -165.18 -60.74
N GLU A 12 36.80 -165.34 -60.84
CA GLU A 12 35.97 -164.53 -61.72
C GLU A 12 35.78 -163.12 -61.12
N THR A 13 35.77 -162.10 -61.98
CA THR A 13 35.55 -160.70 -61.56
C THR A 13 34.33 -160.13 -62.28
N TRP A 14 33.39 -159.59 -61.51
CA TRP A 14 32.26 -158.87 -62.05
C TRP A 14 32.43 -157.38 -61.76
N ILE A 15 32.36 -156.57 -62.81
CA ILE A 15 32.47 -155.11 -62.70
C ILE A 15 31.08 -154.52 -62.82
N TYR A 16 30.74 -153.71 -61.83
CA TYR A 16 29.53 -152.88 -61.81
C TYR A 16 29.97 -151.42 -61.76
N THR A 17 29.39 -150.59 -62.62
CA THR A 17 29.63 -149.15 -62.62
C THR A 17 28.34 -148.46 -62.20
N ALA A 18 28.41 -147.68 -61.12
CA ALA A 18 27.30 -146.83 -60.70
C ALA A 18 27.17 -145.61 -61.63
N ASN A 19 26.00 -144.97 -61.63
CA ASN A 19 25.82 -143.69 -62.29
C ASN A 19 26.64 -142.59 -61.58
N ASN A 20 26.92 -141.49 -62.28
CA ASN A 20 27.57 -140.33 -61.68
C ASN A 20 26.76 -139.79 -60.49
N TYR A 21 27.47 -139.40 -59.43
CA TYR A 21 26.89 -138.68 -58.29
C TYR A 21 27.01 -137.17 -58.53
N THR A 22 25.89 -136.45 -58.45
CA THR A 22 25.88 -134.99 -58.47
C THR A 22 26.09 -134.51 -57.04
N VAL A 23 27.23 -133.85 -56.79
CA VAL A 23 27.51 -133.21 -55.50
C VAL A 23 26.43 -132.17 -55.21
N THR A 24 25.82 -132.26 -54.03
CA THR A 24 24.78 -131.37 -53.53
C THR A 24 25.35 -130.37 -52.54
N GLN A 25 24.58 -129.33 -52.19
CA GLN A 25 25.02 -128.36 -51.18
C GLN A 25 25.24 -129.04 -49.81
N ALA A 26 24.42 -130.02 -49.46
CA ALA A 26 24.60 -130.79 -48.23
C ALA A 26 25.93 -131.53 -48.16
N ASP A 27 26.47 -131.99 -49.30
CA ASP A 27 27.79 -132.63 -49.36
C ASP A 27 28.92 -131.61 -49.16
N VAL A 28 28.76 -130.39 -49.68
CA VAL A 28 29.71 -129.28 -49.51
C VAL A 28 29.70 -128.81 -48.05
N ASP A 29 28.53 -128.63 -47.46
CA ASP A 29 28.37 -128.20 -46.06
C ASP A 29 28.87 -129.26 -45.07
N ALA A 30 28.70 -130.55 -45.40
CA ALA A 30 29.24 -131.65 -44.59
C ALA A 30 30.76 -131.80 -44.76
N GLY A 31 31.34 -131.32 -45.86
CA GLY A 31 32.75 -131.50 -46.22
C GLY A 31 33.15 -132.97 -46.46
N ILE A 32 32.17 -133.87 -46.58
CA ILE A 32 32.38 -135.32 -46.67
C ILE A 32 31.30 -135.98 -47.54
N ILE A 33 31.69 -136.85 -48.46
CA ILE A 33 30.79 -137.76 -49.19
C ILE A 33 31.20 -139.19 -48.84
N THR A 34 30.26 -139.98 -48.31
CA THR A 34 30.50 -141.41 -48.02
C THR A 34 29.69 -142.28 -48.97
N ASN A 35 30.35 -143.16 -49.71
CA ASN A 35 29.72 -144.16 -50.58
C ASN A 35 30.02 -145.57 -50.08
N THR A 36 28.99 -146.34 -49.76
CA THR A 36 29.11 -147.75 -49.34
C THR A 36 28.50 -148.66 -50.37
N VAL A 37 29.24 -149.67 -50.82
CA VAL A 37 28.75 -150.73 -51.70
C VAL A 37 28.70 -152.04 -50.93
N THR A 38 27.59 -152.76 -51.07
CA THR A 38 27.41 -154.11 -50.53
C THR A 38 27.22 -155.05 -51.71
N VAL A 39 27.89 -156.20 -51.67
CA VAL A 39 27.60 -157.33 -52.54
C VAL A 39 27.14 -158.50 -51.68
N ASP A 40 25.98 -159.04 -52.01
CA ASP A 40 25.40 -160.21 -51.37
C ASP A 40 25.34 -161.35 -52.38
N GLY A 41 25.69 -162.55 -51.93
CA GLY A 41 25.61 -163.78 -52.70
C GLY A 41 25.19 -164.95 -51.83
N ILE A 42 24.81 -166.05 -52.46
CA ILE A 42 24.53 -167.31 -51.78
C ILE A 42 25.58 -168.33 -52.21
N GLU A 43 26.32 -168.89 -51.25
CA GLU A 43 27.27 -169.95 -51.53
C GLU A 43 26.53 -171.22 -52.02
N ILE A 44 26.89 -171.75 -53.19
CA ILE A 44 26.16 -172.86 -53.84
C ILE A 44 26.18 -174.16 -53.02
N LEU A 45 27.30 -174.50 -52.37
CA LEU A 45 27.45 -175.77 -51.65
C LEU A 45 26.80 -175.76 -50.27
N GLY A 46 26.87 -174.63 -49.56
CA GLY A 46 26.37 -174.47 -48.19
C GLY A 46 24.97 -173.86 -48.08
N ASN A 47 24.49 -173.21 -49.15
CA ASN A 47 23.28 -172.38 -49.16
C ASN A 47 23.25 -171.36 -48.02
N THR A 48 24.41 -170.75 -47.74
CA THR A 48 24.59 -169.70 -46.74
C THR A 48 24.81 -168.37 -47.45
N ASP A 49 24.22 -167.31 -46.89
CA ASP A 49 24.43 -165.95 -47.37
C ASP A 49 25.88 -165.54 -47.09
N VAL A 50 26.54 -164.99 -48.10
CA VAL A 50 27.85 -164.37 -48.02
C VAL A 50 27.71 -162.92 -48.43
N THR A 51 28.29 -162.03 -47.64
CA THR A 51 28.18 -160.59 -47.86
C THR A 51 29.56 -159.96 -47.76
N ALA A 52 29.82 -158.98 -48.60
CA ALA A 52 31.01 -158.14 -48.51
C ALA A 52 30.60 -156.69 -48.67
N THR A 53 31.23 -155.81 -47.89
CA THR A 53 30.97 -154.36 -47.91
C THR A 53 32.28 -153.63 -48.07
N ASP A 54 32.25 -152.54 -48.83
CA ASP A 54 33.35 -151.60 -48.94
C ASP A 54 32.80 -150.18 -48.88
N THR A 55 33.56 -149.28 -48.26
CA THR A 55 33.18 -147.88 -48.07
C THR A 55 34.30 -146.99 -48.53
N TYR A 56 33.97 -146.07 -49.43
CA TYR A 56 34.85 -145.00 -49.87
C TYR A 56 34.35 -143.66 -49.33
N VAL A 57 35.24 -142.91 -48.72
CA VAL A 57 34.96 -141.57 -48.19
C VAL A 57 35.75 -140.58 -49.03
N ILE A 58 35.08 -139.50 -49.47
CA ILE A 58 35.68 -138.30 -50.03
C ILE A 58 35.62 -137.22 -48.94
N ASP A 59 36.75 -136.85 -48.37
CA ASP A 59 36.93 -135.79 -47.38
C ASP A 59 38.22 -134.98 -47.67
N GLU A 60 38.63 -134.11 -46.75
CA GLU A 60 39.83 -133.26 -46.86
C GLU A 60 41.16 -134.03 -47.01
N ASN A 61 41.20 -135.32 -46.68
CA ASN A 61 42.40 -136.15 -46.71
C ASN A 61 42.56 -136.94 -48.03
N ASN A 62 41.55 -136.94 -48.92
CA ASN A 62 41.64 -137.62 -50.21
C ASN A 62 42.58 -136.86 -51.17
N THR A 63 43.45 -137.58 -51.91
CA THR A 63 44.38 -136.95 -52.86
C THR A 63 43.95 -137.06 -54.34
N GLU A 64 42.97 -137.92 -54.63
CA GLU A 64 42.51 -138.20 -56.00
C GLU A 64 41.31 -137.36 -56.43
N VAL A 65 40.41 -137.08 -55.48
CA VAL A 65 39.22 -136.23 -55.63
C VAL A 65 39.12 -135.40 -54.36
N THR A 66 39.16 -134.08 -54.49
CA THR A 66 39.07 -133.13 -53.37
C THR A 66 37.95 -132.14 -53.59
N PHE A 67 37.32 -131.68 -52.52
CA PHE A 67 36.50 -130.47 -52.57
C PHE A 67 37.37 -129.26 -52.97
N CYS A 68 36.76 -128.29 -53.65
CA CYS A 68 37.39 -126.98 -53.84
C CYS A 68 37.55 -126.31 -52.47
N THR A 69 38.57 -125.46 -52.31
CA THR A 69 38.72 -124.65 -51.09
C THR A 69 37.50 -123.75 -50.92
N PRO A 70 36.78 -123.84 -49.79
CA PRO A 70 35.64 -122.99 -49.52
C PRO A 70 36.03 -121.50 -49.55
N THR A 71 35.13 -120.66 -50.04
CA THR A 71 35.24 -119.21 -49.86
C THR A 71 34.15 -118.75 -48.92
N ASN A 72 34.52 -117.90 -47.97
CA ASN A 72 33.63 -117.42 -46.94
C ASN A 72 33.15 -116.01 -47.29
N GLY A 73 31.88 -115.70 -47.01
CA GLY A 73 31.42 -114.33 -47.22
C GLY A 73 29.92 -114.14 -47.01
N LEU A 74 29.59 -113.15 -46.17
CA LEU A 74 28.29 -112.48 -46.19
C LEU A 74 28.44 -111.13 -46.87
N ASN A 75 27.38 -110.70 -47.52
CA ASN A 75 27.20 -109.32 -47.95
C ASN A 75 25.89 -108.81 -47.37
N ILE A 76 25.85 -107.54 -46.97
CA ILE A 76 24.62 -106.87 -46.57
C ILE A 76 24.52 -105.57 -47.37
N VAL A 77 23.34 -105.32 -47.95
CA VAL A 77 23.03 -104.08 -48.64
C VAL A 77 21.85 -103.43 -47.93
N LYS A 78 22.02 -102.17 -47.56
CA LYS A 78 21.04 -101.34 -46.88
C LYS A 78 20.41 -100.36 -47.85
N SER A 79 19.08 -100.26 -47.80
CA SER A 79 18.33 -99.20 -48.47
C SER A 79 17.35 -98.55 -47.48
N ALA A 80 16.91 -97.33 -47.81
CA ALA A 80 15.95 -96.58 -47.02
C ALA A 80 14.86 -95.99 -47.92
N GLU A 81 13.64 -95.89 -47.40
CA GLU A 81 12.53 -95.20 -48.06
C GLU A 81 11.68 -94.45 -47.04
N ILE A 82 10.96 -93.42 -47.51
CA ILE A 82 10.01 -92.66 -46.68
C ILE A 82 8.73 -93.49 -46.53
N ALA A 83 8.46 -93.95 -45.31
CA ALA A 83 7.41 -94.93 -45.01
C ALA A 83 6.00 -94.35 -45.07
N ASN A 84 5.86 -93.07 -44.67
CA ASN A 84 4.58 -92.37 -44.56
C ASN A 84 4.17 -91.64 -45.86
N GLY A 85 4.94 -91.77 -46.94
CA GLY A 85 4.64 -91.22 -48.26
C GLY A 85 4.87 -89.71 -48.42
N GLU A 86 5.63 -89.09 -47.51
CA GLU A 86 6.05 -87.69 -47.62
C GLU A 86 7.09 -87.50 -48.74
N GLU A 87 7.15 -86.30 -49.34
CA GLU A 87 8.09 -86.01 -50.42
C GLU A 87 9.54 -85.82 -49.93
N CYS A 88 9.71 -85.44 -48.66
CA CYS A 88 10.99 -85.20 -48.00
C CYS A 88 10.82 -85.29 -46.48
N LEU A 89 11.92 -85.39 -45.73
CA LEU A 89 11.92 -85.57 -44.27
C LEU A 89 11.72 -84.24 -43.52
N VAL A 90 10.80 -84.27 -42.57
CA VAL A 90 10.58 -83.30 -41.49
C VAL A 90 10.51 -84.04 -40.14
N VAL A 91 10.41 -83.31 -39.04
CA VAL A 91 10.18 -83.94 -37.73
C VAL A 91 8.88 -84.75 -37.74
N GLY A 92 8.95 -85.98 -37.26
CA GLY A 92 7.82 -86.92 -37.25
C GLY A 92 7.69 -87.75 -38.54
N SER A 93 8.47 -87.46 -39.59
CA SER A 93 8.58 -88.35 -40.75
C SER A 93 9.05 -89.74 -40.33
N GLU A 94 8.64 -90.77 -41.07
CA GLU A 94 9.04 -92.16 -40.80
C GLU A 94 9.90 -92.70 -41.93
N VAL A 95 11.07 -93.27 -41.58
CA VAL A 95 11.99 -93.92 -42.53
C VAL A 95 11.98 -95.42 -42.30
N THR A 96 11.66 -96.19 -43.33
CA THR A 96 11.79 -97.67 -43.32
C THR A 96 13.16 -98.06 -43.87
N TYR A 97 13.91 -98.86 -43.12
CA TYR A 97 15.16 -99.46 -43.60
C TYR A 97 14.94 -100.91 -44.03
N THR A 98 15.50 -101.28 -45.17
CA THR A 98 15.52 -102.67 -45.66
C THR A 98 16.95 -103.16 -45.76
N PHE A 99 17.20 -104.36 -45.23
CA PHE A 99 18.50 -105.03 -45.22
C PHE A 99 18.44 -106.29 -46.07
N THR A 100 19.26 -106.34 -47.11
CA THR A 100 19.37 -107.49 -48.01
C THR A 100 20.67 -108.22 -47.72
N VAL A 101 20.58 -109.36 -47.04
CA VAL A 101 21.70 -110.22 -46.68
C VAL A 101 21.86 -111.30 -47.74
N THR A 102 23.05 -111.43 -48.33
CA THR A 102 23.35 -112.46 -49.34
C THR A 102 24.55 -113.28 -48.91
N ASN A 103 24.45 -114.60 -49.01
CA ASN A 103 25.61 -115.47 -48.89
C ASN A 103 26.42 -115.42 -50.20
N THR A 104 27.62 -114.85 -50.13
CA THR A 104 28.54 -114.71 -51.26
C THR A 104 29.61 -115.81 -51.28
N GLY A 105 29.65 -116.64 -50.23
CA GLY A 105 30.52 -117.78 -50.11
C GLY A 105 30.02 -119.03 -50.83
N THR A 106 30.71 -120.15 -50.60
CA THR A 106 30.37 -121.47 -51.16
C THR A 106 29.79 -122.45 -50.14
N VAL A 107 29.73 -122.05 -48.87
CA VAL A 107 29.23 -122.86 -47.73
C VAL A 107 28.00 -122.17 -47.17
N SER A 108 27.01 -122.95 -46.75
CA SER A 108 25.82 -122.44 -46.07
C SER A 108 26.16 -121.83 -44.70
N VAL A 109 25.45 -120.76 -44.31
CA VAL A 109 25.69 -120.03 -43.06
C VAL A 109 24.44 -120.09 -42.17
N ASP A 110 24.58 -120.46 -40.90
CA ASP A 110 23.49 -120.46 -39.92
C ASP A 110 23.66 -119.35 -38.87
N ALA A 111 22.75 -119.32 -37.89
CA ALA A 111 22.79 -118.36 -36.77
C ALA A 111 22.86 -116.88 -37.20
N ILE A 112 22.17 -116.53 -38.30
CA ILE A 112 22.16 -115.17 -38.85
C ILE A 112 21.56 -114.19 -37.84
N THR A 113 22.33 -113.17 -37.47
CA THR A 113 21.92 -112.07 -36.59
C THR A 113 22.19 -110.76 -37.29
N VAL A 114 21.19 -109.89 -37.39
CA VAL A 114 21.30 -108.53 -37.95
C VAL A 114 21.11 -107.55 -36.80
N THR A 115 22.06 -106.63 -36.60
CA THR A 115 22.06 -105.65 -35.51
C THR A 115 22.26 -104.24 -36.06
N ASP A 116 21.42 -103.30 -35.63
CA ASP A 116 21.42 -101.89 -36.04
C ASP A 116 21.19 -100.99 -34.82
N VAL A 117 22.16 -100.15 -34.47
CA VAL A 117 22.12 -99.33 -33.24
C VAL A 117 21.06 -98.23 -33.31
N LEU A 118 20.86 -97.60 -34.48
CA LEU A 118 19.88 -96.53 -34.64
C LEU A 118 18.46 -97.06 -34.43
N LEU A 119 18.23 -98.32 -34.83
CA LEU A 119 16.93 -99.00 -34.71
C LEU A 119 16.78 -99.80 -33.41
N GLY A 120 17.67 -99.61 -32.43
CA GLY A 120 17.53 -100.19 -31.10
C GLY A 120 18.21 -101.56 -30.89
N GLY A 121 19.10 -101.99 -31.78
CA GLY A 121 19.90 -103.20 -31.67
C GLY A 121 19.46 -104.32 -32.61
N ASP A 122 19.20 -105.51 -32.07
CA ASP A 122 18.91 -106.70 -32.88
C ASP A 122 17.59 -106.57 -33.66
N ILE A 123 17.66 -106.89 -34.95
CA ILE A 123 16.54 -106.90 -35.87
C ILE A 123 15.86 -108.27 -35.81
N THR A 124 14.76 -108.36 -35.06
CA THR A 124 14.08 -109.64 -34.78
C THR A 124 12.97 -109.98 -35.77
N VAL A 125 12.88 -109.29 -36.92
CA VAL A 125 11.87 -109.61 -37.94
C VAL A 125 12.26 -110.87 -38.69
N ILE A 126 11.26 -111.66 -39.08
CA ILE A 126 11.48 -112.86 -39.89
C ILE A 126 11.87 -112.40 -41.30
N PRO A 127 13.02 -112.83 -41.85
CA PRO A 127 13.41 -112.43 -43.18
C PRO A 127 12.47 -113.02 -44.24
N SER A 128 12.25 -112.26 -45.31
CA SER A 128 11.72 -112.83 -46.55
C SER A 128 12.90 -113.35 -47.38
N GLY A 129 12.88 -114.62 -47.77
CA GLY A 129 14.01 -115.25 -48.48
C GLY A 129 14.28 -116.67 -48.02
N ASP A 130 14.12 -116.96 -46.72
CA ASP A 130 14.22 -118.31 -46.12
C ASP A 130 13.00 -119.16 -46.51
N ALA A 131 12.97 -119.61 -47.77
CA ALA A 131 11.81 -120.28 -48.35
C ALA A 131 11.55 -121.68 -47.75
N ASN A 132 12.60 -122.33 -47.24
CA ASN A 132 12.53 -123.66 -46.65
C ASN A 132 12.45 -123.61 -45.11
N THR A 133 12.55 -122.43 -44.49
CA THR A 133 12.42 -122.15 -43.05
C THR A 133 13.45 -122.89 -42.20
N ASN A 134 14.61 -123.19 -42.77
CA ASN A 134 15.65 -123.97 -42.10
C ASN A 134 16.59 -123.11 -41.22
N GLY A 135 16.50 -121.77 -41.30
CA GLY A 135 17.39 -120.89 -40.55
C GLY A 135 18.84 -120.87 -41.06
N VAL A 136 19.07 -121.30 -42.29
CA VAL A 136 20.37 -121.42 -42.95
C VAL A 136 20.33 -120.69 -44.28
N ILE A 137 21.26 -119.76 -44.51
CA ILE A 137 21.39 -119.07 -45.79
C ILE A 137 22.39 -119.81 -46.70
N GLU A 138 21.88 -120.43 -47.75
CA GLU A 138 22.65 -121.22 -48.72
C GLU A 138 23.44 -120.30 -49.69
N PRO A 139 24.49 -120.79 -50.37
CA PRO A 139 25.24 -119.97 -51.33
C PRO A 139 24.33 -119.33 -52.36
N THR A 140 24.54 -118.03 -52.61
CA THR A 140 23.73 -117.17 -53.49
C THR A 140 22.30 -116.86 -53.01
N GLU A 141 21.84 -117.48 -51.93
CA GLU A 141 20.57 -117.15 -51.31
C GLU A 141 20.61 -115.74 -50.71
N THR A 142 19.46 -115.08 -50.73
CA THR A 142 19.30 -113.72 -50.25
C THR A 142 18.11 -113.62 -49.32
N TRP A 143 18.33 -113.05 -48.14
CA TRP A 143 17.34 -112.80 -47.11
C TRP A 143 17.14 -111.30 -46.94
N ILE A 144 15.88 -110.87 -46.88
CA ILE A 144 15.49 -109.48 -46.81
C ILE A 144 14.77 -109.24 -45.47
N TYR A 145 15.34 -108.34 -44.67
CA TYR A 145 14.78 -107.88 -43.41
C TYR A 145 14.25 -106.45 -43.59
N THR A 146 12.96 -106.23 -43.32
CA THR A 146 12.37 -104.89 -43.29
C THR A 146 12.17 -104.49 -41.83
N ALA A 147 12.92 -103.50 -41.36
CA ALA A 147 12.89 -103.06 -39.97
C ALA A 147 11.64 -102.23 -39.65
N ASN A 148 11.39 -102.01 -38.36
CA ASN A 148 10.41 -101.00 -37.93
C ASN A 148 10.89 -99.60 -38.33
N ASN A 149 9.94 -98.68 -38.49
CA ASN A 149 10.22 -97.32 -38.92
C ASN A 149 11.04 -96.54 -37.88
N TYR A 150 12.01 -95.77 -38.35
CA TYR A 150 12.70 -94.74 -37.58
C TYR A 150 11.93 -93.42 -37.72
N THR A 151 11.51 -92.83 -36.60
CA THR A 151 10.86 -91.51 -36.60
C THR A 151 11.91 -90.41 -36.54
N VAL A 152 11.91 -89.53 -37.55
CA VAL A 152 12.81 -88.37 -37.63
C VAL A 152 12.55 -87.42 -36.46
N THR A 153 13.60 -87.07 -35.74
CA THR A 153 13.59 -86.19 -34.57
C THR A 153 14.02 -84.76 -34.93
N GLN A 154 13.80 -83.79 -34.04
CA GLN A 154 14.31 -82.43 -34.24
C GLN A 154 15.84 -82.41 -34.37
N ALA A 155 16.56 -83.25 -33.62
CA ALA A 155 18.01 -83.35 -33.71
C ALA A 155 18.48 -83.84 -35.09
N ASP A 156 17.71 -84.70 -35.76
CA ASP A 156 18.02 -85.15 -37.12
C ASP A 156 17.85 -84.01 -38.14
N VAL A 157 16.79 -83.20 -37.99
CA VAL A 157 16.54 -82.02 -38.84
C VAL A 157 17.59 -80.93 -38.61
N ASP A 158 17.95 -80.67 -37.36
CA ASP A 158 18.97 -79.68 -37.00
C ASP A 158 20.38 -80.11 -37.45
N ALA A 159 20.65 -81.42 -37.46
CA ALA A 159 21.91 -81.95 -37.99
C ALA A 159 21.91 -82.04 -39.53
N GLY A 160 20.73 -82.14 -40.15
CA GLY A 160 20.55 -82.34 -41.59
C GLY A 160 21.12 -83.66 -42.12
N ILE A 161 21.44 -84.60 -41.23
CA ILE A 161 22.06 -85.88 -41.55
C ILE A 161 21.54 -86.99 -40.64
N ILE A 162 21.18 -88.14 -41.22
CA ILE A 162 20.94 -89.39 -40.50
C ILE A 162 21.95 -90.42 -40.98
N THR A 163 22.82 -90.90 -40.11
CA THR A 163 23.75 -92.00 -40.43
C THR A 163 23.26 -93.27 -39.76
N ASN A 164 23.01 -94.30 -40.57
CA ASN A 164 22.55 -95.57 -40.06
C ASN A 164 23.46 -96.74 -40.49
N THR A 165 24.09 -97.41 -39.52
CA THR A 165 25.00 -98.55 -39.75
C THR A 165 24.40 -99.86 -39.26
N VAL A 166 24.38 -100.86 -40.14
CA VAL A 166 23.92 -102.23 -39.85
C VAL A 166 25.09 -103.20 -39.90
N THR A 167 25.06 -104.21 -39.03
CA THR A 167 26.00 -105.33 -39.03
C THR A 167 25.21 -106.64 -39.14
N VAL A 168 25.65 -107.57 -39.97
CA VAL A 168 25.18 -108.95 -39.98
C VAL A 168 26.31 -109.89 -39.57
N THR A 169 26.00 -110.86 -38.73
CA THR A 169 26.90 -111.97 -38.35
C THR A 169 26.22 -113.30 -38.60
N GLY A 170 26.99 -114.33 -38.91
CA GLY A 170 26.52 -115.70 -39.06
C GLY A 170 27.67 -116.69 -38.86
N THR A 171 27.35 -117.97 -38.76
CA THR A 171 28.35 -119.04 -38.61
C THR A 171 28.28 -120.00 -39.79
N GLU A 172 29.39 -120.23 -40.48
CA GLU A 172 29.44 -121.23 -41.54
C GLU A 172 29.32 -122.64 -40.98
N ILE A 173 28.48 -123.46 -41.62
CA ILE A 173 28.23 -124.84 -41.19
C ILE A 173 29.51 -125.68 -41.30
N LEU A 174 30.26 -125.51 -42.39
CA LEU A 174 31.57 -126.14 -42.54
C LEU A 174 32.64 -125.32 -41.81
N GLY A 175 33.28 -125.93 -40.81
CA GLY A 175 34.40 -125.30 -40.09
C GLY A 175 34.01 -124.41 -38.91
N ASN A 176 32.72 -124.12 -38.73
CA ASN A 176 32.18 -123.32 -37.61
C ASN A 176 32.88 -121.96 -37.47
N THR A 177 33.06 -121.29 -38.61
CA THR A 177 33.71 -119.98 -38.73
C THR A 177 32.68 -118.86 -38.75
N GLU A 178 32.90 -117.83 -37.94
CA GLU A 178 32.05 -116.63 -37.97
C GLU A 178 32.35 -115.79 -39.22
N VAL A 179 31.29 -115.36 -39.88
CA VAL A 179 31.31 -114.45 -41.03
C VAL A 179 30.51 -113.20 -40.69
N THR A 180 31.03 -112.04 -41.08
CA THR A 180 30.43 -110.75 -40.73
C THR A 180 30.43 -109.81 -41.93
N ALA A 181 29.40 -108.98 -42.06
CA ALA A 181 29.37 -107.88 -43.01
C ALA A 181 28.71 -106.65 -42.40
N THR A 182 29.08 -105.47 -42.88
CA THR A 182 28.54 -104.20 -42.41
C THR A 182 28.19 -103.32 -43.58
N ASP A 183 27.13 -102.54 -43.46
CA ASP A 183 26.80 -101.49 -44.43
C ASP A 183 26.31 -100.24 -43.71
N THR A 184 26.56 -99.07 -44.31
CA THR A 184 26.16 -97.77 -43.75
C THR A 184 25.41 -96.99 -44.81
N TYR A 185 24.20 -96.59 -44.44
CA TYR A 185 23.38 -95.69 -45.24
C TYR A 185 23.37 -94.32 -44.57
N VAL A 186 23.79 -93.30 -45.31
CA VAL A 186 23.75 -91.90 -44.87
C VAL A 186 22.62 -91.23 -45.63
N ILE A 187 21.76 -90.50 -44.92
CA ILE A 187 20.78 -89.56 -45.48
C ILE A 187 21.35 -88.17 -45.23
N ASP A 188 21.82 -87.50 -46.28
CA ASP A 188 22.30 -86.12 -46.27
C ASP A 188 21.84 -85.38 -47.55
N GLU A 189 22.38 -84.18 -47.80
CA GLU A 189 22.04 -83.36 -48.97
C GLU A 189 22.34 -84.00 -50.34
N ASN A 190 23.17 -85.06 -50.38
CA ASN A 190 23.57 -85.74 -51.61
C ASN A 190 22.66 -86.93 -51.96
N ASN A 191 21.77 -87.35 -51.05
CA ASN A 191 20.84 -88.44 -51.31
C ASN A 191 19.70 -88.02 -52.24
N THR A 192 19.40 -88.84 -53.25
CA THR A 192 18.31 -88.57 -54.21
C THR A 192 17.02 -89.33 -53.90
N GLU A 193 17.08 -90.35 -53.05
CA GLU A 193 15.93 -91.25 -52.76
C GLU A 193 15.18 -90.82 -51.50
N VAL A 194 15.92 -90.42 -50.47
CA VAL A 194 15.40 -89.91 -49.19
C VAL A 194 16.20 -88.66 -48.88
N MET A 195 15.52 -87.52 -48.73
CA MET A 195 16.16 -86.22 -48.48
C MET A 195 15.36 -85.42 -47.47
N PHE A 196 16.03 -84.53 -46.73
CA PHE A 196 15.35 -83.55 -45.88
C PHE A 196 14.63 -82.49 -46.71
N CYS A 197 13.52 -81.97 -46.19
CA CYS A 197 12.87 -80.83 -46.79
C CYS A 197 13.76 -79.58 -46.69
N THR A 198 13.62 -78.66 -47.63
CA THR A 198 14.34 -77.38 -47.55
C THR A 198 13.90 -76.63 -46.28
N PRO A 199 14.84 -76.24 -45.40
CA PRO A 199 14.50 -75.63 -44.13
C PRO A 199 13.83 -74.27 -44.33
N ILE A 200 12.77 -74.01 -43.57
CA ILE A 200 12.19 -72.69 -43.45
C ILE A 200 12.87 -72.03 -42.26
N ILE A 201 13.43 -70.85 -42.49
CA ILE A 201 14.18 -70.10 -41.51
C ILE A 201 13.33 -68.90 -41.09
N GLY A 202 13.12 -68.69 -39.80
CA GLY A 202 12.31 -67.57 -39.33
C GLY A 202 12.26 -67.37 -37.82
N LEU A 203 12.32 -66.11 -37.41
CA LEU A 203 11.95 -65.66 -36.07
C LEU A 203 10.76 -64.71 -36.19
N ASN A 204 9.96 -64.67 -35.14
CA ASN A 204 8.98 -63.62 -34.92
C ASN A 204 9.19 -63.03 -33.54
N ILE A 205 8.98 -61.72 -33.41
CA ILE A 205 8.96 -61.03 -32.13
C ILE A 205 7.69 -60.20 -32.03
N VAL A 206 7.00 -60.30 -30.89
CA VAL A 206 5.84 -59.47 -30.58
C VAL A 206 6.14 -58.68 -29.31
N LYS A 207 5.91 -57.38 -29.38
CA LYS A 207 6.11 -56.42 -28.30
C LYS A 207 4.78 -55.99 -27.72
N SER A 208 4.69 -55.97 -26.40
CA SER A 208 3.60 -55.35 -25.66
C SER A 208 4.13 -54.41 -24.59
N ALA A 209 3.27 -53.51 -24.12
CA ALA A 209 3.59 -52.53 -23.08
C ALA A 209 2.45 -52.46 -22.05
N GLU A 210 2.79 -52.21 -20.79
CA GLU A 210 1.83 -51.93 -19.72
C GLU A 210 2.37 -50.87 -18.75
N ILE A 211 1.47 -50.18 -18.06
CA ILE A 211 1.83 -49.20 -17.02
C ILE A 211 2.20 -49.97 -15.74
N ALA A 212 3.48 -49.92 -15.36
CA ALA A 212 4.06 -50.75 -14.30
C ALA A 212 3.69 -50.28 -12.90
N ASN A 213 3.58 -48.97 -12.71
CA ASN A 213 3.33 -48.33 -11.41
C ASN A 213 1.83 -48.22 -11.06
N GLY A 214 0.94 -48.77 -11.90
CA GLY A 214 -0.49 -48.82 -11.67
C GLY A 214 -1.25 -47.52 -11.91
N GLU A 215 -0.64 -46.55 -12.59
CA GLU A 215 -1.32 -45.32 -13.01
C GLU A 215 -2.33 -45.58 -14.13
N GLU A 216 -3.39 -44.76 -14.21
CA GLU A 216 -4.44 -44.92 -15.25
C GLU A 216 -3.97 -44.46 -16.64
N CYS A 217 -2.99 -43.54 -16.67
CA CYS A 217 -2.44 -42.96 -17.89
C CYS A 217 -1.04 -42.38 -17.60
N LEU A 218 -0.26 -42.11 -18.66
CA LEU A 218 1.13 -41.67 -18.56
C LEU A 218 1.24 -40.17 -18.25
N VAL A 219 2.05 -39.87 -17.25
CA VAL A 219 2.61 -38.54 -16.90
C VAL A 219 4.13 -38.66 -16.77
N VAL A 220 4.81 -37.54 -16.55
CA VAL A 220 6.25 -37.59 -16.27
C VAL A 220 6.52 -38.40 -15.00
N GLY A 221 7.47 -39.32 -15.08
CA GLY A 221 7.81 -40.23 -13.99
C GLY A 221 6.99 -41.53 -13.97
N SER A 222 5.97 -41.67 -14.82
CA SER A 222 5.29 -42.95 -15.03
C SER A 222 6.29 -44.02 -15.49
N GLU A 223 6.05 -45.28 -15.12
CA GLU A 223 6.89 -46.40 -15.53
C GLU A 223 6.15 -47.33 -16.50
N VAL A 224 6.77 -47.63 -17.64
CA VAL A 224 6.24 -48.56 -18.66
C VAL A 224 7.08 -49.82 -18.67
N THR A 225 6.47 -50.99 -18.47
CA THR A 225 7.11 -52.29 -18.65
C THR A 225 6.87 -52.77 -20.07
N TYR A 226 7.93 -53.13 -20.79
CA TYR A 226 7.84 -53.80 -22.08
C TYR A 226 8.07 -55.30 -21.95
N THR A 227 7.24 -56.09 -22.64
CA THR A 227 7.39 -57.55 -22.75
C THR A 227 7.61 -57.92 -24.22
N PHE A 228 8.62 -58.77 -24.47
CA PHE A 228 8.98 -59.27 -25.78
C PHE A 228 8.73 -60.77 -25.85
N THR A 229 7.92 -61.21 -26.80
CA THR A 229 7.61 -62.61 -27.04
C THR A 229 8.28 -63.03 -28.34
N VAL A 230 9.35 -63.82 -28.26
CA VAL A 230 10.12 -64.35 -29.39
C VAL A 230 9.65 -65.77 -29.70
N THR A 231 9.31 -66.05 -30.95
CA THR A 231 8.88 -67.39 -31.39
C THR A 231 9.71 -67.83 -32.59
N ASN A 232 10.20 -69.07 -32.58
CA ASN A 232 10.78 -69.69 -33.77
C ASN A 232 9.65 -70.12 -34.73
N THR A 233 9.57 -69.47 -35.88
CA THR A 233 8.58 -69.74 -36.92
C THR A 233 9.13 -70.62 -38.05
N GLY A 234 10.41 -70.98 -37.98
CA GLY A 234 11.07 -71.90 -38.88
C GLY A 234 10.87 -73.37 -38.53
N THR A 235 11.58 -74.23 -39.26
CA THR A 235 11.58 -75.69 -39.09
C THR A 235 12.88 -76.23 -38.45
N VAL A 236 13.88 -75.36 -38.26
CA VAL A 236 15.18 -75.69 -37.65
C VAL A 236 15.35 -74.86 -36.38
N SER A 237 16.03 -75.43 -35.39
CA SER A 237 16.35 -74.75 -34.14
C SER A 237 17.31 -73.57 -34.34
N VAL A 238 17.19 -72.53 -33.51
CA VAL A 238 18.00 -71.30 -33.57
C VAL A 238 18.72 -71.08 -32.24
N ASP A 239 20.02 -70.79 -32.27
CA ASP A 239 20.81 -70.48 -31.09
C ASP A 239 21.26 -69.01 -31.05
N ALA A 240 22.07 -68.66 -30.05
CA ALA A 240 22.67 -67.33 -29.89
C ALA A 240 21.64 -66.17 -29.92
N ILE A 241 20.45 -66.40 -29.34
CA ILE A 241 19.37 -65.42 -29.32
C ILE A 241 19.78 -64.17 -28.56
N THR A 242 19.73 -63.03 -29.25
CA THR A 242 20.02 -61.70 -28.70
C THR A 242 18.84 -60.77 -28.96
N VAL A 243 18.28 -60.19 -27.91
CA VAL A 243 17.21 -59.18 -28.02
C VAL A 243 17.80 -57.82 -27.70
N THR A 244 17.64 -56.85 -28.60
CA THR A 244 18.18 -55.49 -28.48
C THR A 244 17.09 -54.45 -28.65
N ASP A 245 17.06 -53.47 -27.76
CA ASP A 245 16.10 -52.37 -27.75
C ASP A 245 16.80 -51.06 -27.38
N VAL A 246 16.87 -50.11 -28.32
CA VAL A 246 17.63 -48.86 -28.15
C VAL A 246 17.01 -47.96 -27.07
N LEU A 247 15.68 -47.91 -26.96
CA LEU A 247 15.01 -47.08 -25.96
C LEU A 247 15.31 -47.58 -24.55
N LEU A 248 15.47 -48.90 -24.39
CA LEU A 248 15.77 -49.55 -23.11
C LEU A 248 17.28 -49.74 -22.85
N GLY A 249 18.14 -49.08 -23.64
CA GLY A 249 19.59 -49.07 -23.40
C GLY A 249 20.40 -50.16 -24.10
N GLY A 250 19.82 -50.86 -25.08
CA GLY A 250 20.50 -51.86 -25.91
C GLY A 250 20.09 -53.29 -25.57
N ASP A 251 21.07 -54.14 -25.27
CA ASP A 251 20.86 -55.57 -25.07
C ASP A 251 19.97 -55.86 -23.84
N ILE A 252 18.97 -56.70 -24.05
CA ILE A 252 18.05 -57.18 -23.02
C ILE A 252 18.65 -58.45 -22.40
N THR A 253 19.27 -58.29 -21.23
CA THR A 253 20.05 -59.37 -20.58
C THR A 253 19.23 -60.22 -19.59
N VAL A 254 17.90 -60.11 -19.60
CA VAL A 254 17.06 -60.93 -18.72
C VAL A 254 16.98 -62.36 -19.23
N ILE A 255 16.93 -63.32 -18.32
CA ILE A 255 16.75 -64.72 -18.68
C ILE A 255 15.30 -64.88 -19.18
N PRO A 256 15.06 -65.39 -20.40
CA PRO A 256 13.71 -65.57 -20.89
C PRO A 256 12.96 -66.62 -20.09
N SER A 257 11.66 -66.43 -19.92
CA SER A 257 10.77 -67.54 -19.56
C SER A 257 10.32 -68.23 -20.84
N GLY A 258 10.55 -69.53 -20.98
CA GLY A 258 10.19 -70.28 -22.19
C GLY A 258 11.20 -71.38 -22.51
N ASP A 259 12.49 -71.10 -22.27
CA ASP A 259 13.60 -72.07 -22.38
C ASP A 259 13.49 -73.14 -21.27
N ALA A 260 12.64 -74.14 -21.51
CA ALA A 260 12.27 -75.13 -20.50
C ALA A 260 13.40 -76.12 -20.19
N ASN A 261 14.29 -76.36 -21.16
CA ASN A 261 15.39 -77.31 -21.06
C ASN A 261 16.74 -76.61 -20.78
N THR A 262 16.77 -75.27 -20.76
CA THR A 262 17.92 -74.41 -20.45
C THR A 262 19.12 -74.64 -21.36
N ASN A 263 18.87 -75.02 -22.62
CA ASN A 263 19.91 -75.30 -23.59
C ASN A 263 20.37 -74.06 -24.37
N GLY A 264 19.67 -72.92 -24.26
CA GLY A 264 19.99 -71.71 -25.01
C GLY A 264 19.67 -71.80 -26.51
N VAL A 265 18.80 -72.72 -26.91
CA VAL A 265 18.38 -72.98 -28.29
C VAL A 265 16.86 -72.91 -28.36
N ILE A 266 16.31 -72.06 -29.23
CA ILE A 266 14.86 -71.97 -29.44
C ILE A 266 14.43 -72.94 -30.55
N GLU A 267 13.71 -73.99 -30.15
CA GLU A 267 13.23 -75.02 -31.07
C GLU A 267 12.01 -74.52 -31.88
N PRO A 268 11.68 -75.15 -33.03
CA PRO A 268 10.51 -74.77 -33.81
C PRO A 268 9.24 -74.72 -32.97
N THR A 269 8.44 -73.67 -33.14
CA THR A 269 7.21 -73.36 -32.35
C THR A 269 7.42 -72.97 -30.89
N GLU A 270 8.64 -73.12 -30.35
CA GLU A 270 8.95 -72.67 -29.00
C GLU A 270 8.86 -71.14 -28.92
N THR A 271 8.47 -70.65 -27.74
CA THR A 271 8.29 -69.22 -27.48
C THR A 271 8.99 -68.82 -26.19
N TRP A 272 9.83 -67.80 -26.28
CA TRP A 272 10.59 -67.22 -25.20
C TRP A 272 10.10 -65.80 -24.90
N ILE A 273 9.88 -65.51 -23.62
CA ILE A 273 9.34 -64.23 -23.16
C ILE A 273 10.39 -63.50 -22.34
N TYR A 274 10.70 -62.27 -22.72
CA TYR A 274 11.61 -61.36 -22.04
C TYR A 274 10.81 -60.18 -21.48
N THR A 275 10.85 -59.99 -20.16
CA THR A 275 10.28 -58.80 -19.52
C THR A 275 11.42 -57.84 -19.18
N ALA A 276 11.44 -56.69 -19.84
CA ALA A 276 12.51 -55.70 -19.67
C ALA A 276 12.36 -54.90 -18.37
N ASN A 277 13.41 -54.17 -18.01
CA ASN A 277 13.30 -53.13 -16.97
C ASN A 277 12.36 -52.01 -17.43
N ASN A 278 11.77 -51.30 -16.46
CA ASN A 278 10.83 -50.24 -16.74
C ASN A 278 11.49 -49.04 -17.45
N TYR A 279 10.79 -48.50 -18.44
CA TYR A 279 11.08 -47.20 -19.04
C TYR A 279 10.38 -46.10 -18.24
N THR A 280 11.12 -45.11 -17.76
CA THR A 280 10.54 -43.95 -17.07
C THR A 280 10.18 -42.87 -18.08
N VAL A 281 8.90 -42.50 -18.13
CA VAL A 281 8.39 -41.44 -19.01
C VAL A 281 9.02 -40.10 -18.64
N THR A 282 9.58 -39.42 -19.64
CA THR A 282 10.26 -38.14 -19.51
C THR A 282 9.35 -36.97 -19.90
N GLN A 283 9.75 -35.73 -19.58
CA GLN A 283 9.02 -34.55 -20.04
C GLN A 283 8.97 -34.46 -21.57
N ALA A 284 10.06 -34.85 -22.25
CA ALA A 284 10.09 -34.89 -23.71
C ALA A 284 9.07 -35.86 -24.32
N ASP A 285 8.78 -36.98 -23.65
CA ASP A 285 7.76 -37.93 -24.09
C ASP A 285 6.34 -37.33 -23.97
N VAL A 286 6.06 -36.63 -22.86
CA VAL A 286 4.77 -35.94 -22.64
C VAL A 286 4.58 -34.79 -23.63
N ASP A 287 5.66 -34.02 -23.89
CA ASP A 287 5.63 -32.91 -24.85
C ASP A 287 5.52 -33.40 -26.31
N ALA A 288 6.07 -34.57 -26.63
CA ALA A 288 5.88 -35.20 -27.94
C ALA A 288 4.52 -35.89 -28.07
N GLY A 289 3.91 -36.30 -26.94
CA GLY A 289 2.65 -37.05 -26.90
C GLY A 289 2.75 -38.44 -27.54
N ILE A 290 3.96 -38.93 -27.78
CA ILE A 290 4.23 -40.20 -28.46
C ILE A 290 5.51 -40.84 -27.91
N ILE A 291 5.46 -42.14 -27.62
CA ILE A 291 6.66 -42.96 -27.38
C ILE A 291 6.70 -44.05 -28.46
N THR A 292 7.75 -44.05 -29.27
CA THR A 292 7.99 -45.12 -30.26
C THR A 292 9.11 -46.01 -29.74
N ASN A 293 8.81 -47.30 -29.56
CA ASN A 293 9.80 -48.25 -29.08
C ASN A 293 9.97 -49.43 -30.06
N THR A 294 11.17 -49.58 -30.64
CA THR A 294 11.51 -50.63 -31.60
C THR A 294 12.46 -51.65 -30.98
N VAL A 295 12.08 -52.92 -31.03
CA VAL A 295 12.92 -54.05 -30.61
C VAL A 295 13.38 -54.85 -31.82
N THR A 296 14.61 -55.36 -31.76
CA THR A 296 15.16 -56.31 -32.73
C THR A 296 15.59 -57.56 -31.99
N VAL A 297 15.27 -58.73 -32.53
CA VAL A 297 15.85 -60.02 -32.12
C VAL A 297 16.71 -60.56 -33.24
N THR A 298 17.88 -61.09 -32.88
CA THR A 298 18.76 -61.84 -33.77
C THR A 298 19.05 -63.23 -33.19
N GLY A 299 19.39 -64.17 -34.05
CA GLY A 299 19.79 -65.53 -33.69
C GLY A 299 20.52 -66.19 -34.84
N THR A 300 21.08 -67.38 -34.63
CA THR A 300 21.74 -68.17 -35.68
C THR A 300 21.06 -69.52 -35.82
N GLU A 301 20.56 -69.83 -37.00
CA GLU A 301 19.96 -71.12 -37.32
C GLU A 301 21.04 -72.21 -37.40
N ILE A 302 20.80 -73.37 -36.79
CA ILE A 302 21.85 -74.37 -36.47
C ILE A 302 22.36 -75.16 -37.70
N LEU A 303 21.50 -75.53 -38.66
CA LEU A 303 21.90 -76.38 -39.79
C LEU A 303 22.76 -75.60 -40.80
N GLY A 304 22.35 -74.38 -41.15
CA GLY A 304 23.04 -73.54 -42.15
C GLY A 304 23.99 -72.49 -41.57
N ASN A 305 24.01 -72.31 -40.24
CA ASN A 305 24.69 -71.20 -39.57
C ASN A 305 24.27 -69.84 -40.16
N THR A 306 22.98 -69.70 -40.45
CA THR A 306 22.40 -68.50 -41.07
C THR A 306 21.85 -67.58 -40.00
N GLU A 307 22.23 -66.29 -40.03
CA GLU A 307 21.65 -65.29 -39.13
C GLU A 307 20.17 -65.05 -39.47
N VAL A 308 19.34 -65.05 -38.43
CA VAL A 308 17.92 -64.75 -38.50
C VAL A 308 17.61 -63.53 -37.67
N THR A 309 16.75 -62.66 -38.20
CA THR A 309 16.39 -61.41 -37.52
C THR A 309 14.91 -61.15 -37.63
N ALA A 310 14.34 -60.54 -36.59
CA ALA A 310 12.98 -60.03 -36.59
C ALA A 310 12.92 -58.73 -35.80
N THR A 311 11.99 -57.85 -36.16
CA THR A 311 11.81 -56.55 -35.51
C THR A 311 10.35 -56.31 -35.25
N ASP A 312 10.04 -55.64 -34.15
CA ASP A 312 8.70 -55.15 -33.87
C ASP A 312 8.75 -53.74 -33.27
N THR A 313 7.72 -52.94 -33.53
CA THR A 313 7.62 -51.55 -33.06
C THR A 313 6.30 -51.35 -32.36
N TYR A 314 6.37 -50.94 -31.10
CA TYR A 314 5.20 -50.52 -30.33
C TYR A 314 5.22 -49.00 -30.22
N VAL A 315 4.14 -48.37 -30.69
CA VAL A 315 3.92 -46.93 -30.58
C VAL A 315 2.89 -46.71 -29.50
N ILE A 316 3.17 -45.81 -28.56
CA ILE A 316 2.22 -45.27 -27.59
C ILE A 316 1.86 -43.87 -28.09
N ASP A 317 0.66 -43.69 -28.62
CA ASP A 317 0.09 -42.41 -29.06
C ASP A 317 -1.39 -42.28 -28.63
N GLU A 318 -2.10 -41.28 -29.15
CA GLU A 318 -3.51 -41.03 -28.84
C GLU A 318 -4.49 -42.15 -29.25
N ASN A 319 -4.06 -43.09 -30.10
CA ASN A 319 -4.88 -44.20 -30.59
C ASN A 319 -4.72 -45.49 -29.78
N ASN A 320 -3.74 -45.56 -28.87
CA ASN A 320 -3.54 -46.73 -28.04
C ASN A 320 -4.63 -46.87 -26.97
N THR A 321 -5.15 -48.09 -26.79
CA THR A 321 -6.19 -48.37 -25.77
C THR A 321 -5.64 -49.00 -24.49
N GLU A 322 -4.41 -49.51 -24.52
CA GLU A 322 -3.79 -50.24 -23.38
C GLU A 322 -2.94 -49.31 -22.51
N VAL A 323 -2.13 -48.47 -23.15
CA VAL A 323 -1.26 -47.48 -22.52
C VAL A 323 -1.50 -46.16 -23.23
N MET A 324 -1.90 -45.13 -22.49
CA MET A 324 -2.21 -43.82 -23.07
C MET A 324 -1.66 -42.70 -22.18
N PHE A 325 -1.34 -41.55 -22.77
CA PHE A 325 -1.01 -40.34 -22.02
C PHE A 325 -2.25 -39.78 -21.31
N CYS A 326 -2.04 -39.19 -20.13
CA CYS A 326 -3.08 -38.40 -19.51
C CYS A 326 -3.39 -37.17 -20.36
N THR A 327 -4.62 -36.65 -20.29
CA THR A 327 -5.01 -35.47 -21.06
C THR A 327 -4.08 -34.30 -20.71
N PRO A 328 -3.26 -33.81 -21.66
CA PRO A 328 -2.30 -32.77 -21.37
C PRO A 328 -3.00 -31.42 -21.19
N THR A 329 -2.42 -30.53 -20.38
CA THR A 329 -2.96 -29.19 -20.14
C THR A 329 -1.89 -28.13 -20.36
N ALA A 330 -2.25 -27.08 -21.11
CA ALA A 330 -1.42 -25.90 -21.33
C ALA A 330 -1.90 -24.76 -20.43
N LEU A 331 -1.33 -24.62 -19.24
CA LEU A 331 -1.71 -23.60 -18.26
C LEU A 331 -0.49 -22.78 -17.82
N ILE A 332 -0.66 -21.48 -17.79
CA ILE A 332 0.37 -20.52 -17.35
C ILE A 332 -0.23 -19.57 -16.33
N ASN A 333 0.58 -19.11 -15.40
CA ASN A 333 0.21 -18.10 -14.42
C ASN A 333 1.20 -16.95 -14.44
N ILE A 334 0.74 -15.74 -14.14
CA ILE A 334 1.58 -14.56 -13.97
C ILE A 334 1.20 -13.84 -12.67
N VAL A 335 2.17 -13.69 -11.78
CA VAL A 335 2.07 -12.82 -10.61
C VAL A 335 2.85 -11.55 -10.90
N LYS A 336 2.19 -10.41 -10.71
CA LYS A 336 2.78 -9.10 -10.92
C LYS A 336 2.84 -8.36 -9.60
N THR A 337 3.97 -7.73 -9.34
CA THR A 337 4.18 -6.86 -8.17
C THR A 337 4.80 -5.56 -8.64
N GLY A 338 4.42 -4.45 -8.00
CA GLY A 338 5.05 -3.15 -8.20
C GLY A 338 5.62 -2.66 -6.87
N VAL A 339 6.82 -2.09 -6.92
CA VAL A 339 7.46 -1.44 -5.79
C VAL A 339 7.80 -0.02 -6.23
N PHE A 340 7.23 0.96 -5.53
CA PHE A 340 7.61 2.36 -5.71
C PHE A 340 9.01 2.59 -5.13
N ASN A 341 9.87 3.22 -5.93
CA ASN A 341 11.24 3.55 -5.56
C ASN A 341 11.30 5.06 -5.26
N ASN A 342 11.37 5.39 -3.98
CA ASN A 342 11.67 6.74 -3.54
C ASN A 342 13.18 6.96 -3.63
N ASP A 343 13.65 7.45 -4.78
CA ASP A 343 15.07 7.52 -5.13
C ASP A 343 15.82 8.61 -4.35
N ASN A 344 15.11 9.64 -3.88
CA ASN A 344 15.67 10.78 -3.16
C ASN A 344 15.51 10.67 -1.61
N ALA A 345 14.79 9.65 -1.14
CA ALA A 345 14.42 9.38 0.25
C ALA A 345 13.68 10.53 0.97
N ASN A 346 12.87 11.32 0.25
CA ASN A 346 12.10 12.44 0.81
C ASN A 346 10.70 12.05 1.35
N GLU A 347 10.35 10.77 1.31
CA GLU A 347 9.05 10.23 1.73
C GLU A 347 7.83 10.78 0.97
N CYS A 348 8.02 11.25 -0.27
CA CYS A 348 6.93 11.68 -1.16
C CYS A 348 7.11 11.14 -2.58
N THR A 349 6.06 11.22 -3.39
CA THR A 349 6.13 10.87 -4.81
C THR A 349 6.29 12.11 -5.69
N GLU A 350 7.34 12.09 -6.51
CA GLU A 350 7.67 13.12 -7.49
C GLU A 350 7.59 12.60 -8.92
N VAL A 351 7.45 13.54 -9.86
CA VAL A 351 7.62 13.22 -11.28
C VAL A 351 9.05 12.74 -11.51
N ASP A 352 9.21 11.74 -12.37
CA ASP A 352 10.49 11.10 -12.71
C ASP A 352 11.07 10.11 -11.66
N GLU A 353 10.37 9.86 -10.55
CA GLU A 353 10.64 8.68 -9.73
C GLU A 353 10.11 7.41 -10.39
N THR A 354 10.47 6.24 -9.85
CA THR A 354 10.22 4.98 -10.57
C THR A 354 9.39 3.97 -9.80
N ILE A 355 8.66 3.13 -10.53
CA ILE A 355 8.07 1.90 -10.02
C ILE A 355 8.79 0.72 -10.69
N THR A 356 9.41 -0.14 -9.89
CA THR A 356 9.94 -1.42 -10.38
C THR A 356 8.84 -2.46 -10.37
N TYR A 357 8.47 -2.93 -11.57
CA TYR A 357 7.58 -4.07 -11.73
C TYR A 357 8.37 -5.36 -11.82
N THR A 358 7.96 -6.37 -11.06
CA THR A 358 8.44 -7.75 -11.18
C THR A 358 7.29 -8.64 -11.63
N PHE A 359 7.53 -9.41 -12.69
CA PHE A 359 6.61 -10.41 -13.24
C PHE A 359 7.18 -11.79 -12.95
N THR A 360 6.43 -12.61 -12.22
CA THR A 360 6.76 -14.00 -11.92
C THR A 360 5.82 -14.89 -12.72
N VAL A 361 6.34 -15.55 -13.73
CA VAL A 361 5.60 -16.39 -14.68
C VAL A 361 5.86 -17.85 -14.35
N THR A 362 4.82 -18.63 -14.10
CA THR A 362 4.96 -20.06 -13.75
C THR A 362 4.13 -20.90 -14.71
N ASN A 363 4.71 -21.98 -15.23
CA ASN A 363 3.94 -23.00 -15.94
C ASN A 363 3.26 -23.93 -14.93
N THR A 364 1.94 -23.88 -14.89
CA THR A 364 1.10 -24.67 -13.98
C THR A 364 0.39 -25.82 -14.70
N GLY A 365 0.69 -26.02 -15.99
CA GLY A 365 0.19 -27.12 -16.80
C GLY A 365 1.11 -28.33 -16.77
N THR A 366 0.88 -29.26 -17.70
CA THR A 366 1.67 -30.49 -17.86
C THR A 366 2.55 -30.49 -19.10
N LEU A 367 2.29 -29.58 -20.05
CA LEU A 367 3.10 -29.40 -21.26
C LEU A 367 4.12 -28.29 -21.05
N SER A 368 5.30 -28.46 -21.63
CA SER A 368 6.27 -27.38 -21.77
C SER A 368 5.76 -26.29 -22.73
N LEU A 369 6.09 -25.04 -22.42
CA LEU A 369 5.60 -23.86 -23.16
C LEU A 369 6.77 -23.08 -23.78
N GLU A 370 6.65 -22.72 -25.05
CA GLU A 370 7.61 -21.87 -25.78
C GLU A 370 6.99 -20.50 -26.12
N ASN A 371 7.81 -19.60 -26.70
CA ASN A 371 7.37 -18.27 -27.13
C ASN A 371 6.69 -17.45 -26.01
N VAL A 372 7.29 -17.46 -24.82
CA VAL A 372 6.79 -16.74 -23.64
C VAL A 372 6.91 -15.23 -23.85
N VAL A 373 5.78 -14.54 -24.00
CA VAL A 373 5.70 -13.10 -24.28
C VAL A 373 4.80 -12.40 -23.27
N ILE A 374 5.34 -11.38 -22.58
CA ILE A 374 4.58 -10.49 -21.70
C ILE A 374 4.20 -9.23 -22.47
N THR A 375 2.90 -8.93 -22.52
CA THR A 375 2.36 -7.67 -23.03
C THR A 375 1.79 -6.84 -21.89
N ASP A 376 2.28 -5.62 -21.73
CA ASP A 376 1.84 -4.68 -20.70
C ASP A 376 1.45 -3.34 -21.35
N PRO A 377 0.15 -3.02 -21.43
CA PRO A 377 -0.31 -1.78 -22.06
C PRO A 377 0.18 -0.50 -21.38
N LEU A 378 0.41 -0.48 -20.07
CA LEU A 378 0.92 0.71 -19.37
C LEU A 378 2.36 0.98 -19.81
N LEU A 379 3.19 -0.06 -19.83
CA LEU A 379 4.60 0.04 -20.22
C LEU A 379 4.79 0.35 -21.71
N VAL A 380 3.96 -0.23 -22.58
CA VAL A 380 4.01 0.01 -24.03
C VAL A 380 3.58 1.43 -24.39
N ASN A 381 2.58 1.97 -23.69
CA ASN A 381 2.03 3.30 -23.96
C ASN A 381 2.66 4.41 -23.10
N ALA A 382 3.67 4.10 -22.30
CA ALA A 382 4.45 5.10 -21.57
C ALA A 382 5.09 6.11 -22.54
N ALA A 383 5.33 7.33 -22.07
CA ALA A 383 5.90 8.42 -22.88
C ALA A 383 7.19 8.01 -23.61
N THR A 384 8.00 7.18 -22.94
CA THR A 384 9.02 6.34 -23.58
C THR A 384 8.64 4.88 -23.36
N PRO A 385 8.42 4.08 -24.42
CA PRO A 385 8.03 2.68 -24.27
C PRO A 385 9.06 1.89 -23.45
N VAL A 386 8.59 1.22 -22.40
CA VAL A 386 9.43 0.44 -21.49
C VAL A 386 9.41 -1.02 -21.93
N SER A 387 10.59 -1.62 -22.08
CA SER A 387 10.72 -3.03 -22.40
C SER A 387 10.70 -3.88 -21.12
N VAL A 388 10.01 -5.01 -21.16
CA VAL A 388 10.08 -6.05 -20.12
C VAL A 388 11.33 -6.88 -20.35
N ILE A 389 12.17 -7.03 -19.32
CA ILE A 389 13.49 -7.68 -19.41
C ILE A 389 13.45 -8.99 -18.65
N TYR A 390 13.90 -10.08 -19.28
CA TYR A 390 14.10 -11.37 -18.63
C TYR A 390 15.25 -11.32 -17.64
N VAL A 391 15.05 -11.89 -16.45
CA VAL A 391 16.04 -11.90 -15.36
C VAL A 391 16.57 -13.30 -15.10
N SER A 392 15.69 -14.28 -14.87
CA SER A 392 16.09 -15.64 -14.48
C SER A 392 14.94 -16.63 -14.54
N GLY A 393 15.23 -17.93 -14.40
CA GLY A 393 14.24 -18.98 -14.12
C GLY A 393 14.22 -20.14 -15.11
N ASP A 394 14.90 -20.00 -16.24
CA ASP A 394 15.17 -21.08 -17.20
C ASP A 394 16.38 -21.85 -16.69
N LEU A 395 16.15 -23.04 -16.16
CA LEU A 395 17.17 -23.82 -15.45
C LEU A 395 18.19 -24.46 -16.39
N ASN A 396 17.80 -24.70 -17.64
CA ASN A 396 18.60 -25.45 -18.60
C ASN A 396 18.98 -24.62 -19.85
N SER A 397 18.54 -23.35 -19.91
CA SER A 397 18.84 -22.37 -20.95
C SER A 397 18.38 -22.80 -22.35
N ASN A 398 17.21 -23.42 -22.45
CA ASN A 398 16.63 -23.88 -23.70
C ASN A 398 15.51 -22.96 -24.24
N ASP A 399 15.21 -21.85 -23.58
CA ASP A 399 14.11 -20.93 -23.91
C ASP A 399 12.71 -21.60 -23.91
N VAL A 400 12.54 -22.68 -23.13
CA VAL A 400 11.27 -23.40 -22.95
C VAL A 400 10.89 -23.41 -21.48
N LEU A 401 9.71 -22.90 -21.16
CA LEU A 401 9.16 -22.90 -19.80
C LEU A 401 8.54 -24.26 -19.50
N GLU A 402 9.31 -25.16 -18.88
CA GLU A 402 8.83 -26.49 -18.52
C GLU A 402 7.84 -26.45 -17.34
N PRO A 403 7.03 -27.52 -17.13
CA PRO A 403 6.14 -27.60 -15.99
C PRO A 403 6.88 -27.33 -14.68
N THR A 404 6.27 -26.52 -13.81
CA THR A 404 6.83 -26.07 -12.52
C THR A 404 7.99 -25.08 -12.58
N GLU A 405 8.57 -24.80 -13.75
CA GLU A 405 9.51 -23.70 -13.88
C GLU A 405 8.83 -22.35 -13.60
N THR A 406 9.63 -21.42 -13.09
CA THR A 406 9.18 -20.07 -12.75
C THR A 406 10.19 -19.05 -13.26
N TRP A 407 9.77 -18.29 -14.27
CA TRP A 407 10.58 -17.25 -14.90
C TRP A 407 10.26 -15.88 -14.32
N ILE A 408 11.30 -15.08 -14.11
CA ILE A 408 11.24 -13.74 -13.52
C ILE A 408 11.62 -12.73 -14.59
N TYR A 409 10.79 -11.71 -14.72
CA TYR A 409 11.02 -10.55 -15.57
C TYR A 409 10.88 -9.27 -14.76
N THR A 410 11.54 -8.21 -15.21
CA THR A 410 11.45 -6.89 -14.58
C THR A 410 11.24 -5.78 -15.61
N ALA A 411 10.58 -4.70 -15.20
CA ALA A 411 10.51 -3.45 -15.93
C ALA A 411 10.53 -2.27 -14.94
N THR A 412 11.04 -1.12 -15.37
CA THR A 412 11.06 0.10 -14.55
C THR A 412 10.22 1.15 -15.23
N TYR A 413 9.14 1.56 -14.58
CA TYR A 413 8.21 2.58 -15.06
C TYR A 413 8.52 3.92 -14.41
N LEU A 414 8.43 5.00 -15.18
CA LEU A 414 8.63 6.37 -14.72
C LEU A 414 7.28 6.98 -14.32
N VAL A 415 7.16 7.45 -13.08
CA VAL A 415 5.94 8.06 -12.54
C VAL A 415 5.69 9.41 -13.24
N THR A 416 4.45 9.62 -13.66
CA THR A 416 4.00 10.85 -14.32
C THR A 416 3.11 11.68 -13.39
N GLN A 417 2.88 12.95 -13.75
CA GLN A 417 1.94 13.79 -13.00
C GLN A 417 0.53 13.19 -12.89
N LEU A 418 0.07 12.49 -13.94
CA LEU A 418 -1.25 11.87 -13.92
C LEU A 418 -1.34 10.72 -12.90
N ASP A 419 -0.23 10.02 -12.68
CA ASP A 419 -0.15 8.95 -11.69
C ASP A 419 -0.20 9.54 -10.27
N ILE A 420 0.54 10.63 -10.03
CA ILE A 420 0.54 11.37 -8.76
C ILE A 420 -0.88 11.86 -8.44
N ASP A 421 -1.55 12.48 -9.42
CA ASP A 421 -2.92 12.95 -9.28
C ASP A 421 -3.91 11.80 -8.98
N ALA A 422 -3.58 10.57 -9.39
CA ALA A 422 -4.38 9.37 -9.15
C ALA A 422 -4.07 8.67 -7.82
N THR A 423 -2.98 9.04 -7.11
CA THR A 423 -2.49 8.47 -5.82
C THR A 423 -2.08 6.99 -5.86
N GLU A 424 -2.44 6.26 -6.90
CA GLU A 424 -2.09 4.86 -7.12
C GLU A 424 -1.85 4.59 -8.61
N VAL A 425 -0.95 3.65 -8.91
CA VAL A 425 -0.71 3.16 -10.27
C VAL A 425 -1.22 1.73 -10.40
N VAL A 426 -2.32 1.58 -11.13
CA VAL A 426 -2.86 0.27 -11.50
C VAL A 426 -2.19 -0.22 -12.78
N ASN A 427 -1.48 -1.34 -12.69
CA ASN A 427 -0.78 -1.91 -13.83
C ASN A 427 -1.20 -3.36 -14.11
N THR A 428 -1.67 -3.62 -15.34
CA THR A 428 -2.13 -4.93 -15.81
C THR A 428 -1.24 -5.43 -16.94
N ALA A 429 -0.76 -6.68 -16.84
CA ALA A 429 -0.02 -7.34 -17.92
C ALA A 429 -0.64 -8.70 -18.26
N THR A 430 -0.53 -9.09 -19.52
CA THR A 430 -0.96 -10.38 -20.03
C THR A 430 0.25 -11.15 -20.51
N ILE A 431 0.39 -12.40 -20.05
CA ILE A 431 1.34 -13.37 -20.60
C ILE A 431 0.66 -14.25 -21.63
N THR A 432 1.38 -14.56 -22.70
CA THR A 432 1.03 -15.59 -23.67
C THR A 432 2.22 -16.51 -23.90
N ALA A 433 1.98 -17.80 -24.03
CA ALA A 433 2.97 -18.80 -24.43
C ALA A 433 2.27 -19.89 -25.27
N THR A 434 3.04 -20.70 -25.98
CA THR A 434 2.53 -21.73 -26.88
C THR A 434 2.99 -23.11 -26.41
N ALA A 435 2.06 -24.06 -26.26
CA ALA A 435 2.40 -25.42 -25.87
C ALA A 435 3.07 -26.19 -27.01
N ILE A 436 4.15 -26.92 -26.69
CA ILE A 436 4.98 -27.61 -27.69
C ILE A 436 4.20 -28.70 -28.46
N LEU A 437 3.33 -29.45 -27.77
CA LEU A 437 2.63 -30.59 -28.37
C LEU A 437 1.66 -30.21 -29.48
N ASN A 438 0.74 -29.28 -29.19
CA ASN A 438 -0.43 -28.99 -30.03
C ASN A 438 -0.50 -27.54 -30.52
N GLY A 439 0.46 -26.69 -30.15
CA GLY A 439 0.44 -25.26 -30.49
C GLY A 439 -0.65 -24.47 -29.75
N GLU A 440 -1.25 -25.03 -28.70
CA GLU A 440 -2.26 -24.35 -27.89
C GLU A 440 -1.65 -23.12 -27.22
N THR A 441 -2.35 -21.99 -27.30
CA THR A 441 -1.90 -20.75 -26.63
C THR A 441 -2.37 -20.74 -25.19
N ALA A 442 -1.43 -20.85 -24.25
CA ALA A 442 -1.67 -20.58 -22.85
C ALA A 442 -1.63 -19.07 -22.60
N THR A 443 -2.59 -18.53 -21.86
CA THR A 443 -2.60 -17.11 -21.50
C THR A 443 -3.06 -16.90 -20.07
N ALA A 444 -2.49 -15.89 -19.43
CA ALA A 444 -2.92 -15.40 -18.12
C ALA A 444 -2.74 -13.89 -18.02
N THR A 445 -3.50 -13.26 -17.13
CA THR A 445 -3.42 -11.82 -16.89
C THR A 445 -3.17 -11.59 -15.40
N GLY A 446 -2.21 -10.73 -15.10
CA GLY A 446 -1.85 -10.32 -13.74
C GLY A 446 -1.98 -8.81 -13.61
N GLN A 447 -2.56 -8.37 -12.49
CA GLN A 447 -2.70 -6.96 -12.16
C GLN A 447 -2.07 -6.70 -10.79
N THR A 448 -1.49 -5.52 -10.63
CA THR A 448 -1.04 -4.99 -9.35
C THR A 448 -1.44 -3.53 -9.27
N THR A 449 -1.69 -3.06 -8.04
CA THR A 449 -1.85 -1.64 -7.73
C THR A 449 -0.66 -1.26 -6.86
N THR A 450 0.06 -0.23 -7.26
CA THR A 450 1.16 0.33 -6.48
C THR A 450 0.70 1.66 -5.91
N ASP A 451 0.56 1.72 -4.60
CA ASP A 451 0.24 2.96 -3.91
C ASP A 451 1.44 3.92 -4.01
N LEU A 452 1.16 5.18 -4.32
CA LEU A 452 2.16 6.26 -4.27
C LEU A 452 2.16 6.85 -2.85
N ILE A 453 3.25 7.50 -2.47
CA ILE A 453 3.36 8.09 -1.14
C ILE A 453 2.72 9.48 -1.19
N GLU A 454 1.61 9.63 -0.47
CA GLU A 454 0.99 10.93 -0.24
C GLU A 454 1.80 11.75 0.75
N ASP A 455 2.00 13.02 0.44
CA ASP A 455 2.55 13.99 1.38
C ASP A 455 1.53 14.24 2.51
N THR A 456 1.90 13.77 3.70
CA THR A 456 1.13 13.97 4.95
C THR A 456 1.89 14.83 5.94
N THR A 457 3.05 15.36 5.54
CA THR A 457 3.95 16.10 6.43
C THR A 457 3.72 17.59 6.27
N PRO A 458 3.33 18.32 7.33
CA PRO A 458 3.29 19.77 7.28
C PRO A 458 4.66 20.39 7.01
N PRO A 459 4.70 21.62 6.45
CA PRO A 459 5.93 22.36 6.24
C PRO A 459 6.82 22.41 7.49
N ASN A 460 8.10 22.12 7.32
CA ASN A 460 9.10 22.20 8.39
C ASN A 460 9.54 23.65 8.60
N VAL A 461 9.36 24.10 9.84
CA VAL A 461 9.61 25.48 10.24
C VAL A 461 10.63 25.60 11.37
N THR A 462 11.41 24.56 11.62
CA THR A 462 12.34 24.51 12.77
C THR A 462 13.42 25.62 12.70
N THR A 463 13.73 26.10 11.49
CA THR A 463 14.70 27.18 11.24
C THR A 463 14.05 28.55 11.06
N CYS A 464 12.71 28.61 11.07
CA CYS A 464 11.95 29.84 10.93
C CYS A 464 11.88 30.63 12.24
N ALA A 465 11.81 31.94 12.10
CA ALA A 465 11.56 32.85 13.21
C ALA A 465 10.60 33.95 12.73
N VAL A 466 9.63 34.26 13.59
CA VAL A 466 8.81 35.47 13.48
C VAL A 466 9.32 36.49 14.50
N LEU A 467 9.19 37.77 14.17
CA LEU A 467 9.65 38.85 15.03
C LEU A 467 8.46 39.43 15.80
N ASP A 468 8.56 39.47 17.13
CA ASP A 468 7.74 40.37 17.95
C ASP A 468 8.31 41.79 17.82
N GLU A 469 7.45 42.78 17.58
CA GLU A 469 7.88 44.18 17.41
C GLU A 469 7.12 45.12 18.34
N THR A 470 7.82 46.12 18.86
CA THR A 470 7.23 47.25 19.58
C THR A 470 7.41 48.50 18.74
N ILE A 471 6.30 49.16 18.41
CA ILE A 471 6.21 50.31 17.52
C ILE A 471 5.70 51.49 18.34
N GLU A 472 6.37 52.63 18.24
CA GLU A 472 5.85 53.87 18.84
C GLU A 472 4.58 54.32 18.11
N CYS A 473 3.59 54.74 18.89
CA CYS A 473 2.33 55.21 18.38
C CYS A 473 2.51 56.47 17.51
N ASP A 474 1.88 56.47 16.34
CA ASP A 474 1.85 57.56 15.35
C ASP A 474 0.40 57.84 14.90
N GLY A 475 -0.55 57.65 15.82
CA GLY A 475 -1.98 57.86 15.59
C GLY A 475 -2.53 57.03 14.42
N ASP A 476 -3.02 57.72 13.38
CA ASP A 476 -3.64 57.10 12.20
C ASP A 476 -2.70 56.16 11.42
N ASN A 477 -1.37 56.31 11.58
CA ASN A 477 -0.39 55.46 10.91
C ASN A 477 -0.16 54.11 11.60
N ASN A 478 -0.69 53.89 12.81
CA ASN A 478 -0.49 52.64 13.56
C ASN A 478 -0.89 51.40 12.76
N ALA A 479 -2.00 51.48 12.03
CA ALA A 479 -2.47 50.39 11.16
C ALA A 479 -1.47 50.09 10.05
N LEU A 480 -0.96 51.12 9.37
CA LEU A 480 0.02 50.96 8.30
C LEU A 480 1.34 50.36 8.81
N LEU A 481 1.80 50.79 9.99
CA LEU A 481 3.03 50.26 10.60
C LEU A 481 2.87 48.79 10.99
N ALA A 482 1.72 48.41 11.56
CA ALA A 482 1.39 47.02 11.88
C ALA A 482 1.20 46.15 10.61
N ASP A 483 0.64 46.70 9.53
CA ASP A 483 0.53 46.03 8.23
C ASP A 483 1.92 45.68 7.67
N VAL A 484 2.86 46.64 7.72
CA VAL A 484 4.24 46.46 7.25
C VAL A 484 4.97 45.37 8.06
N TRP A 485 4.82 45.38 9.39
CA TRP A 485 5.35 44.32 10.25
C TRP A 485 4.78 42.94 9.90
N ASN A 486 3.47 42.84 9.68
CA ASN A 486 2.82 41.58 9.33
C ASN A 486 3.32 41.04 7.98
N GLU A 487 3.43 41.89 6.97
CA GLU A 487 3.95 41.53 5.64
C GLU A 487 5.42 41.07 5.70
N ALA A 488 6.23 41.73 6.54
CA ALA A 488 7.62 41.34 6.75
C ALA A 488 7.74 39.95 7.38
N ASN A 489 6.88 39.61 8.36
CA ASN A 489 6.82 38.27 8.94
C ASN A 489 6.32 37.21 7.94
N ILE A 490 5.33 37.52 7.10
CA ILE A 490 4.90 36.63 6.00
C ILE A 490 6.07 36.33 5.07
N THR A 491 6.74 37.37 4.58
CA THR A 491 7.90 37.23 3.68
C THR A 491 9.04 36.43 4.33
N ALA A 492 9.29 36.64 5.62
CA ALA A 492 10.32 35.89 6.35
C ALA A 492 9.97 34.39 6.43
N LEU A 493 8.69 34.08 6.70
CA LEU A 493 8.18 32.72 6.76
C LEU A 493 8.20 32.00 5.40
N GLU A 494 7.81 32.68 4.32
CA GLU A 494 7.87 32.14 2.95
C GLU A 494 9.29 31.76 2.54
N ASN A 495 10.30 32.51 3.00
CA ASN A 495 11.70 32.26 2.63
C ASN A 495 12.42 31.24 3.53
N CYS A 496 11.91 30.95 4.73
CA CYS A 496 12.55 30.04 5.68
C CYS A 496 11.89 28.67 5.76
N ALA A 497 10.60 28.57 5.45
CA ALA A 497 9.86 27.32 5.53
C ALA A 497 10.37 26.38 4.43
N THR A 498 10.64 25.15 4.81
CA THR A 498 11.04 24.11 3.88
C THR A 498 10.06 22.97 4.01
N ASP A 499 9.59 22.44 2.89
CA ASP A 499 8.88 21.19 2.87
C ASP A 499 9.69 20.16 2.06
N ALA A 500 9.67 18.89 2.48
CA ALA A 500 10.47 17.86 1.83
C ALA A 500 9.90 17.47 0.46
N CYS A 501 8.61 17.73 0.26
CA CYS A 501 7.78 17.28 -0.84
C CYS A 501 7.31 18.46 -1.71
N ASP A 502 7.27 19.67 -1.16
CA ASP A 502 6.90 20.89 -1.87
C ASP A 502 7.95 22.00 -1.73
N ASN A 503 8.23 22.67 -2.85
CA ASN A 503 9.08 23.85 -2.86
C ASN A 503 8.31 25.15 -2.59
N ASN A 504 6.98 25.08 -2.45
CA ASN A 504 6.10 26.24 -2.56
C ASN A 504 5.07 26.32 -1.41
N VAL A 505 5.54 26.66 -0.22
CA VAL A 505 4.70 26.86 0.97
C VAL A 505 3.91 28.16 0.86
N THR A 506 2.60 28.10 1.09
CA THR A 506 1.72 29.27 1.17
C THR A 506 1.62 29.76 2.61
N VAL A 507 1.88 31.05 2.86
CA VAL A 507 1.77 31.64 4.20
C VAL A 507 0.56 32.57 4.27
N THR A 508 -0.27 32.38 5.29
CA THR A 508 -1.41 33.26 5.59
C THR A 508 -1.32 33.74 7.04
N SER A 509 -1.98 34.86 7.36
CA SER A 509 -2.08 35.37 8.74
C SER A 509 -3.53 35.70 9.07
N ASN A 510 -3.90 35.60 10.34
CA ASN A 510 -5.20 36.10 10.84
C ASN A 510 -5.15 37.58 11.24
N TYR A 511 -4.10 38.30 10.84
CA TYR A 511 -3.89 39.69 11.22
C TYR A 511 -5.06 40.56 10.76
N ASP A 512 -5.58 41.35 11.71
CA ASP A 512 -6.56 42.39 11.48
C ASP A 512 -6.30 43.47 12.53
N PHE A 513 -6.02 44.70 12.10
CA PHE A 513 -5.75 45.81 13.01
C PHE A 513 -6.95 46.12 13.93
N ALA A 514 -8.18 45.77 13.53
CA ALA A 514 -9.36 45.92 14.37
C ALA A 514 -9.30 45.06 15.65
N ASN A 515 -8.41 44.06 15.71
CA ASN A 515 -8.18 43.23 16.89
C ASN A 515 -7.22 43.87 17.91
N LEU A 516 -6.79 45.12 17.71
CA LEU A 516 -5.96 45.85 18.68
C LEU A 516 -6.63 45.89 20.05
N VAL A 517 -6.01 45.22 21.01
CA VAL A 517 -6.42 45.29 22.41
C VAL A 517 -5.77 46.53 23.02
N SER A 518 -6.52 47.63 23.05
CA SER A 518 -6.03 48.92 23.55
C SER A 518 -5.61 48.82 25.02
N THR A 519 -4.41 49.32 25.32
CA THR A 519 -3.87 49.46 26.68
C THR A 519 -4.10 50.86 27.24
N CYS A 520 -3.92 51.88 26.40
CA CYS A 520 -4.18 53.29 26.68
C CYS A 520 -4.20 54.02 25.32
N GLY A 521 -5.05 55.03 25.15
CA GLY A 521 -5.15 55.74 23.86
C GLY A 521 -5.34 54.80 22.65
N ALA A 522 -4.64 55.13 21.57
CA ALA A 522 -4.51 54.33 20.35
C ALA A 522 -3.38 53.26 20.43
N SER A 523 -2.82 53.03 21.62
CA SER A 523 -1.78 52.03 21.90
C SER A 523 -2.37 50.73 22.41
N GLY A 524 -1.70 49.60 22.17
CA GLY A 524 -2.21 48.28 22.50
C GLY A 524 -1.40 47.13 21.89
N THR A 525 -1.91 45.91 21.97
CA THR A 525 -1.25 44.72 21.43
C THR A 525 -2.15 43.93 20.49
N ILE A 526 -1.57 43.36 19.44
CA ILE A 526 -2.21 42.36 18.56
C ILE A 526 -1.35 41.10 18.55
N GLU A 527 -1.94 39.97 18.91
CA GLU A 527 -1.35 38.64 18.68
C GLU A 527 -1.82 38.13 17.31
N VAL A 528 -0.87 37.77 16.44
CA VAL A 528 -1.11 37.26 15.10
C VAL A 528 -0.65 35.81 15.01
N ILE A 529 -1.52 34.98 14.44
CA ILE A 529 -1.25 33.59 14.10
C ILE A 529 -0.99 33.50 12.60
N TYR A 530 0.21 33.05 12.24
CA TYR A 530 0.59 32.71 10.88
C TYR A 530 0.32 31.22 10.63
N THR A 531 -0.32 30.88 9.52
CA THR A 531 -0.56 29.50 9.08
C THR A 531 0.19 29.27 7.77
N LEU A 532 1.12 28.33 7.80
CA LEU A 532 1.88 27.87 6.63
C LEU A 532 1.25 26.58 6.15
N THR A 533 0.86 26.52 4.89
CA THR A 533 0.23 25.35 4.26
C THR A 533 1.02 24.96 3.02
N ASP A 534 1.35 23.69 2.86
CA ASP A 534 1.88 23.15 1.61
C ASP A 534 0.79 23.06 0.51
N ALA A 535 1.15 22.63 -0.71
CA ALA A 535 0.18 22.43 -1.79
C ALA A 535 -0.84 21.31 -1.53
N THR A 536 -0.54 20.35 -0.64
CA THR A 536 -1.41 19.20 -0.34
C THR A 536 -2.39 19.47 0.80
N GLY A 537 -2.22 20.58 1.53
CA GLY A 537 -3.11 21.09 2.56
C GLY A 537 -2.64 20.83 3.99
N ASN A 538 -1.46 20.25 4.22
CA ASN A 538 -0.92 20.09 5.58
C ASN A 538 -0.39 21.43 6.08
N ALA A 539 -0.60 21.73 7.37
CA ALA A 539 -0.37 23.06 7.92
C ALA A 539 0.37 23.10 9.26
N THR A 540 1.21 24.11 9.43
CA THR A 540 1.90 24.45 10.68
C THR A 540 1.63 25.92 11.05
N THR A 541 1.61 26.27 12.33
CA THR A 541 1.31 27.64 12.80
C THR A 541 2.40 28.27 13.66
N PHE A 542 2.55 29.61 13.57
CA PHE A 542 3.36 30.45 14.47
C PHE A 542 2.51 31.55 15.12
N ASN A 543 2.97 32.04 16.27
CA ASN A 543 2.41 33.23 16.90
C ASN A 543 3.48 34.32 16.96
N ALA A 544 3.12 35.56 16.65
CA ALA A 544 3.94 36.75 16.91
C ALA A 544 3.05 37.88 17.44
N THR A 545 3.64 38.81 18.19
CA THR A 545 2.93 39.94 18.79
C THR A 545 3.50 41.26 18.30
N VAL A 546 2.63 42.15 17.82
CA VAL A 546 2.95 43.57 17.62
C VAL A 546 2.37 44.39 18.77
N THR A 547 3.19 45.25 19.34
CA THR A 547 2.83 46.16 20.44
C THR A 547 2.96 47.59 19.96
N ILE A 548 1.86 48.34 19.97
CA ILE A 548 1.87 49.79 19.80
C ILE A 548 1.99 50.41 21.20
N VAL A 549 2.98 51.26 21.43
CA VAL A 549 3.19 51.96 22.70
C VAL A 549 3.28 53.46 22.48
N ASP A 550 2.72 54.23 23.40
CA ASP A 550 2.84 55.69 23.38
C ASP A 550 3.71 56.14 24.56
N THR A 551 4.88 56.67 24.23
CA THR A 551 5.86 57.18 25.20
C THR A 551 6.02 58.70 25.14
N THR A 552 5.22 59.40 24.33
CA THR A 552 5.42 60.83 24.04
C THR A 552 4.28 61.66 24.63
N GLY A 553 4.61 62.69 25.42
CA GLY A 553 3.59 63.59 25.98
C GLY A 553 2.97 64.55 24.96
N PRO A 554 1.79 65.14 25.28
CA PRO A 554 1.07 66.04 24.38
C PRO A 554 1.88 67.25 23.90
N ALA A 555 1.72 67.64 22.64
CA ALA A 555 2.39 68.79 22.06
C ALA A 555 1.55 70.07 22.21
N LEU A 556 2.19 71.18 22.61
CA LEU A 556 1.54 72.49 22.67
C LEU A 556 1.26 73.02 21.26
N VAL A 557 -0.01 73.30 20.95
CA VAL A 557 -0.43 73.84 19.65
C VAL A 557 -0.64 75.35 19.70
N THR A 558 -1.02 75.87 20.87
CA THR A 558 -1.28 77.31 21.03
C THR A 558 0.03 78.10 21.11
N PRO A 559 0.25 79.12 20.25
CA PRO A 559 1.41 79.99 20.39
C PRO A 559 1.31 80.82 21.68
N LEU A 560 2.35 80.76 22.52
CA LEU A 560 2.39 81.46 23.81
C LEU A 560 3.21 82.76 23.72
N GLU A 561 2.52 83.90 23.69
CA GLU A 561 3.13 85.23 23.81
C GLU A 561 2.54 85.98 25.02
N LEU A 562 3.29 86.06 26.12
CA LEU A 562 2.88 86.73 27.35
C LEU A 562 3.93 87.73 27.83
N PRO A 563 3.52 88.85 28.46
CA PRO A 563 4.46 89.80 29.03
C PRO A 563 5.19 89.18 30.23
N THR A 564 6.41 89.62 30.47
CA THR A 564 7.23 89.20 31.62
C THR A 564 7.23 90.21 32.75
N SER A 565 6.68 91.42 32.55
CA SER A 565 6.52 92.42 33.60
C SER A 565 5.33 93.36 33.36
N VAL A 566 4.59 93.68 34.42
CA VAL A 566 3.37 94.52 34.44
C VAL A 566 3.28 95.32 35.75
N ILE A 567 2.37 96.29 35.83
CA ILE A 567 2.03 96.99 37.09
C ILE A 567 0.79 96.34 37.74
N CYS A 568 0.57 96.55 39.05
CA CYS A 568 -0.50 95.90 39.84
C CYS A 568 -1.91 96.07 39.23
N SER A 569 -2.13 97.13 38.45
CA SER A 569 -3.39 97.41 37.75
C SER A 569 -3.54 96.76 36.36
N ASN A 570 -2.49 96.13 35.80
CA ASN A 570 -2.45 95.66 34.40
C ASN A 570 -1.96 94.20 34.24
N VAL A 571 -2.21 93.33 35.22
CA VAL A 571 -1.95 91.89 35.07
C VAL A 571 -2.88 91.30 34.00
N PRO A 572 -2.38 90.62 32.96
CA PRO A 572 -3.22 90.04 31.90
C PRO A 572 -4.04 88.85 32.40
N GLU A 573 -5.12 88.51 31.70
CA GLU A 573 -5.88 87.28 31.95
C GLU A 573 -5.07 86.04 31.53
N VAL A 574 -5.22 84.94 32.28
CA VAL A 574 -4.57 83.65 31.99
C VAL A 574 -5.03 83.11 30.64
N PRO A 575 -4.15 82.85 29.65
CA PRO A 575 -4.56 82.27 28.37
C PRO A 575 -4.96 80.80 28.52
N VAL A 576 -5.89 80.36 27.70
CA VAL A 576 -6.24 78.94 27.54
C VAL A 576 -5.28 78.31 26.54
N LEU A 577 -4.50 77.32 26.97
CA LEU A 577 -3.60 76.57 26.10
C LEU A 577 -4.30 75.32 25.56
N VAL A 578 -4.04 74.99 24.30
CA VAL A 578 -4.48 73.76 23.65
C VAL A 578 -3.26 72.89 23.36
N PHE A 579 -3.34 71.64 23.79
CA PHE A 579 -2.37 70.58 23.51
C PHE A 579 -3.06 69.52 22.65
N GLU A 580 -2.32 68.97 21.69
CA GLU A 580 -2.77 67.84 20.88
C GLU A 580 -1.78 66.70 21.05
N ASP A 581 -2.31 65.49 21.06
CA ASP A 581 -1.55 64.26 21.06
C ASP A 581 -2.18 63.30 20.06
N ASN A 582 -1.39 62.74 19.15
CA ASN A 582 -1.90 61.90 18.07
C ASN A 582 -2.34 60.51 18.55
N CYS A 583 -1.95 60.13 19.77
CA CYS A 583 -2.16 58.82 20.36
C CYS A 583 -3.26 58.81 21.42
N SER A 584 -3.65 59.98 21.90
CA SER A 584 -4.81 60.19 22.76
C SER A 584 -6.10 60.07 21.97
N VAL A 585 -7.01 59.24 22.46
CA VAL A 585 -8.37 59.11 21.90
C VAL A 585 -9.36 60.01 22.64
N ASN A 586 -9.05 60.38 23.89
CA ASN A 586 -9.77 61.39 24.64
C ASN A 586 -9.04 62.73 24.59
N ASP A 587 -9.75 63.79 24.98
CA ASP A 587 -9.15 65.12 25.11
C ASP A 587 -8.02 65.11 26.15
N VAL A 588 -6.87 65.68 25.78
CA VAL A 588 -5.70 65.85 26.66
C VAL A 588 -6.10 66.58 27.94
N GLN A 589 -5.72 66.02 29.09
CA GLN A 589 -6.05 66.58 30.39
C GLN A 589 -5.10 67.72 30.75
N ILE A 590 -5.62 68.94 30.94
CA ILE A 590 -4.80 70.11 31.25
C ILE A 590 -5.10 70.58 32.68
N THR A 591 -4.06 70.69 33.50
CA THR A 591 -4.12 71.28 34.84
C THR A 591 -3.36 72.60 34.87
N PHE A 592 -3.92 73.60 35.56
CA PHE A 592 -3.33 74.94 35.71
C PHE A 592 -3.12 75.29 37.19
N GLU A 593 -1.94 75.82 37.50
CA GLU A 593 -1.57 76.31 38.83
C GLU A 593 -0.99 77.73 38.74
N GLU A 594 -1.47 78.61 39.62
CA GLU A 594 -0.96 79.98 39.81
C GLU A 594 -0.36 80.14 41.22
N THR A 595 0.83 80.74 41.30
CA THR A 595 1.47 81.07 42.59
C THR A 595 2.04 82.49 42.56
N THR A 596 2.08 83.16 43.72
CA THR A 596 2.65 84.51 43.87
C THR A 596 3.63 84.57 45.03
N THR A 597 4.60 85.48 44.94
CA THR A 597 5.57 85.80 46.00
C THR A 597 5.22 87.05 46.82
N PHE A 598 4.09 87.73 46.55
CA PHE A 598 3.68 88.93 47.28
C PHE A 598 3.35 88.64 48.76
N THR A 599 3.97 89.38 49.69
CA THR A 599 3.71 89.24 51.14
C THR A 599 3.19 90.52 51.80
N GLY A 600 3.04 91.61 51.03
CA GLY A 600 2.27 92.81 51.41
C GLY A 600 3.05 94.13 51.33
N ASN A 601 4.37 94.09 51.15
CA ASN A 601 5.25 95.26 51.24
C ASN A 601 6.28 95.34 50.09
N GLU A 602 6.21 94.44 49.11
CA GLU A 602 7.17 94.37 48.02
C GLU A 602 6.85 95.39 46.93
N GLU A 603 7.88 96.11 46.45
CA GLU A 603 7.74 97.00 45.29
C GLU A 603 7.52 96.23 43.98
N VAL A 604 8.00 94.97 43.92
CA VAL A 604 7.81 94.04 42.80
C VAL A 604 7.65 92.61 43.33
N TYR A 605 6.70 91.83 42.78
CA TYR A 605 6.54 90.40 43.09
C TYR A 605 6.39 89.54 41.83
N ASP A 606 6.79 88.27 41.90
CA ASP A 606 6.59 87.29 40.83
C ASP A 606 5.21 86.62 40.93
N LEU A 607 4.53 86.52 39.78
CA LEU A 607 3.35 85.70 39.51
C LEU A 607 3.75 84.59 38.53
N VAL A 608 3.61 83.33 38.92
CA VAL A 608 4.02 82.16 38.13
C VAL A 608 2.79 81.35 37.72
N TRP A 609 2.70 81.05 36.42
CA TRP A 609 1.69 80.22 35.77
C TRP A 609 2.30 78.91 35.31
N THR A 610 1.70 77.78 35.69
CA THR A 610 2.13 76.44 35.28
C THR A 610 0.97 75.67 34.65
N TRP A 611 1.17 75.16 33.43
CA TRP A 611 0.24 74.24 32.76
C TRP A 611 0.90 72.86 32.65
N THR A 612 0.20 71.82 33.07
CA THR A 612 0.60 70.42 32.85
C THR A 612 -0.46 69.73 32.01
N ALA A 613 -0.07 69.25 30.83
CA ALA A 613 -0.91 68.52 29.90
C ALA A 613 -0.53 67.03 29.94
N THR A 614 -1.50 66.16 30.22
CA THR A 614 -1.33 64.70 30.36
C THR A 614 -2.18 63.98 29.31
N ASP A 615 -1.57 63.08 28.54
CA ASP A 615 -2.29 62.21 27.58
C ASP A 615 -3.02 61.03 28.25
N ASP A 616 -3.69 60.21 27.43
CA ASP A 616 -4.40 59.00 27.87
C ASP A 616 -3.49 57.89 28.43
N CYS A 617 -2.21 57.90 28.06
CA CYS A 617 -1.19 56.94 28.48
C CYS A 617 -0.41 57.40 29.73
N GLY A 618 -0.67 58.62 30.20
CA GLY A 618 -0.06 59.22 31.37
C GLY A 618 1.30 59.88 31.10
N ASN A 619 1.63 60.19 29.84
CA ASN A 619 2.81 61.01 29.54
C ASN A 619 2.45 62.50 29.65
N ASP A 620 3.37 63.27 30.23
CA ASP A 620 3.15 64.68 30.62
C ASP A 620 4.01 65.65 29.79
N THR A 621 3.42 66.80 29.46
CA THR A 621 4.11 68.00 28.99
C THR A 621 3.83 69.17 29.94
N VAL A 622 4.88 69.77 30.50
CA VAL A 622 4.78 70.89 31.46
C VAL A 622 5.31 72.19 30.84
N ILE A 623 4.52 73.26 30.91
CA ILE A 623 4.85 74.62 30.47
C ILE A 623 4.74 75.59 31.65
N THR A 624 5.74 76.44 31.86
CA THR A 624 5.76 77.45 32.95
C THR A 624 6.04 78.85 32.40
N HIS A 625 5.32 79.87 32.90
CA HIS A 625 5.55 81.30 32.58
C HIS A 625 5.59 82.15 33.86
N THR A 626 6.46 83.18 33.91
CA THR A 626 6.63 84.05 35.09
C THR A 626 6.47 85.52 34.71
N ILE A 627 5.68 86.26 35.51
CA ILE A 627 5.37 87.69 35.33
C ILE A 627 5.80 88.48 36.57
N ASN A 628 6.55 89.57 36.39
CA ASN A 628 7.00 90.48 37.46
C ASN A 628 6.02 91.66 37.62
N VAL A 629 5.33 91.78 38.75
CA VAL A 629 4.26 92.77 39.00
C VAL A 629 4.72 93.90 39.95
N ILE A 630 4.60 95.18 39.56
CA ILE A 630 5.07 96.38 40.30
C ILE A 630 3.92 97.12 41.03
N THR A 631 4.10 97.57 42.28
CA THR A 631 3.09 98.26 43.15
C THR A 631 3.03 99.80 43.01
N GLU A 632 1.89 100.47 43.27
CA GLU A 632 1.69 101.95 43.17
C GLU A 632 0.66 102.55 44.18
N ASP A 633 0.76 103.86 44.49
CA ASP A 633 -0.08 104.61 45.45
C ASP A 633 -0.99 105.68 44.79
N PHE A 634 -2.22 105.84 45.26
CA PHE A 634 -3.23 106.80 44.76
C PHE A 634 -3.75 107.72 45.88
N THR A 635 -4.03 109.01 45.60
CA THR A 635 -4.60 109.98 46.58
C THR A 635 -5.83 110.72 46.03
N THR A 636 -6.89 110.87 46.84
CA THR A 636 -8.20 111.46 46.48
C THR A 636 -8.61 112.61 47.43
N PRO A 637 -8.81 113.86 46.95
CA PRO A 637 -9.20 114.99 47.82
C PRO A 637 -10.72 115.12 48.05
N LEU A 638 -11.13 115.62 49.23
CA LEU A 638 -12.51 115.86 49.70
C LEU A 638 -12.61 117.23 50.41
N THR A 639 -13.75 117.95 50.33
CA THR A 639 -13.93 119.30 50.93
C THR A 639 -15.33 119.54 51.54
N ALA A 640 -15.43 120.31 52.65
CA ALA A 640 -16.71 120.73 53.28
C ALA A 640 -16.66 122.11 53.99
N ASP A 641 -17.80 122.79 54.17
CA ASP A 641 -17.95 124.04 54.93
C ASP A 641 -18.93 123.89 56.11
N ARG A 642 -18.61 124.43 57.29
CA ARG A 642 -19.46 124.33 58.51
C ARG A 642 -19.41 125.60 59.36
N CYS A 643 -20.50 125.89 60.07
CA CYS A 643 -20.52 127.01 61.00
C CYS A 643 -19.78 126.65 62.30
N ASN A 644 -19.18 127.64 62.96
CA ASN A 644 -18.51 127.48 64.25
C ASN A 644 -19.48 127.18 65.42
N GLU A 645 -20.78 127.36 65.23
CA GLU A 645 -21.81 126.94 66.18
C GLU A 645 -22.47 125.59 65.80
N ASP A 646 -22.04 124.95 64.70
CA ASP A 646 -22.50 123.60 64.37
C ASP A 646 -21.89 122.60 65.36
N GLY A 647 -22.69 121.63 65.81
CA GLY A 647 -22.20 120.57 66.71
C GLY A 647 -21.20 119.61 66.04
N ALA A 648 -20.66 118.67 66.83
CA ALA A 648 -19.66 117.70 66.37
C ALA A 648 -20.00 116.97 65.06
N ILE A 649 -19.01 116.89 64.17
CA ILE A 649 -19.08 116.37 62.80
C ILE A 649 -18.41 115.00 62.74
N ASP A 650 -19.10 113.98 62.20
CA ASP A 650 -18.50 112.68 61.90
C ASP A 650 -17.69 112.74 60.59
N LEU A 651 -16.40 112.42 60.61
CA LEU A 651 -15.52 112.44 59.43
C LEU A 651 -15.73 111.23 58.50
N TYR A 652 -16.23 110.08 58.99
CA TYR A 652 -16.44 108.89 58.15
C TYR A 652 -17.57 109.07 57.13
N GLN A 653 -18.47 110.04 57.34
CA GLN A 653 -19.54 110.35 56.39
C GLN A 653 -19.03 110.84 55.02
N PHE A 654 -17.76 111.24 54.92
CA PHE A 654 -17.16 111.74 53.68
C PHE A 654 -16.49 110.65 52.84
N LEU A 655 -16.39 109.41 53.34
CA LEU A 655 -15.81 108.27 52.60
C LEU A 655 -16.88 107.52 51.78
N PRO A 656 -16.49 106.74 50.75
CA PRO A 656 -17.37 105.79 50.06
C PRO A 656 -18.01 104.78 51.03
N THR A 657 -19.21 104.30 50.72
CA THR A 657 -19.99 103.40 51.59
C THR A 657 -19.33 102.04 51.92
N ASP A 658 -18.29 101.65 51.17
CA ASP A 658 -17.48 100.44 51.34
C ASP A 658 -16.13 100.68 52.03
N ALA A 659 -15.87 101.91 52.50
CA ALA A 659 -14.65 102.23 53.23
C ALA A 659 -14.61 101.53 54.60
N ASP A 660 -13.43 100.99 54.95
CA ASP A 660 -13.16 100.33 56.22
C ASP A 660 -13.10 101.33 57.39
N THR A 661 -14.22 101.49 58.09
CA THR A 661 -14.34 102.40 59.25
C THR A 661 -13.52 101.97 60.47
N THR A 662 -12.76 100.87 60.41
CA THR A 662 -11.78 100.51 61.46
C THR A 662 -10.44 101.24 61.31
N ILE A 663 -10.19 101.87 60.15
CA ILE A 663 -8.99 102.67 59.90
C ILE A 663 -9.25 104.09 60.42
N GLU A 664 -8.44 104.52 61.38
CA GLU A 664 -8.57 105.85 61.98
C GLU A 664 -8.15 106.96 61.01
N TRP A 665 -8.93 108.03 60.96
CA TRP A 665 -8.51 109.28 60.30
C TRP A 665 -7.27 109.85 60.99
N THR A 666 -6.36 110.38 60.20
CA THR A 666 -5.14 111.04 60.68
C THR A 666 -5.33 112.55 60.58
N VAL A 667 -5.09 113.28 61.67
CA VAL A 667 -5.16 114.75 61.66
C VAL A 667 -3.91 115.31 60.98
N VAL A 668 -4.10 116.18 59.99
CA VAL A 668 -3.00 116.83 59.25
C VAL A 668 -2.79 118.29 59.72
N THR A 669 -3.85 119.03 60.04
CA THR A 669 -3.74 120.42 60.54
C THR A 669 -3.53 120.48 62.06
N ASN A 670 -2.44 121.12 62.51
CA ASN A 670 -2.10 121.25 63.95
C ASN A 670 -3.04 122.22 64.69
N GLY A 671 -3.54 121.79 65.86
CA GLY A 671 -4.39 122.62 66.74
C GLY A 671 -5.82 122.08 66.95
N THR A 672 -6.16 120.95 66.32
CA THR A 672 -7.43 120.25 66.48
C THR A 672 -7.23 118.82 66.99
N GLU A 673 -8.22 118.31 67.70
CA GLU A 673 -8.28 116.90 68.10
C GLU A 673 -9.56 116.29 67.51
N ILE A 674 -9.44 115.07 67.01
CA ILE A 674 -10.60 114.24 66.65
C ILE A 674 -10.69 113.11 67.67
N VAL A 675 -11.91 112.82 68.14
CA VAL A 675 -12.15 111.71 69.06
C VAL A 675 -13.10 110.75 68.36
N ASP A 676 -12.63 109.53 68.09
CA ASP A 676 -13.42 108.48 67.42
C ASP A 676 -14.00 108.93 66.06
N GLY A 677 -13.19 109.66 65.28
CA GLY A 677 -13.60 110.23 63.99
C GLY A 677 -14.55 111.43 64.08
N MET A 678 -14.87 111.93 65.27
CA MET A 678 -15.68 113.13 65.45
C MET A 678 -14.80 114.39 65.57
N PHE A 679 -15.15 115.42 64.82
CA PHE A 679 -14.50 116.74 64.80
C PHE A 679 -15.49 117.81 65.28
N ASP A 680 -15.16 118.55 66.36
CA ASP A 680 -16.06 119.56 66.94
C ASP A 680 -15.66 121.00 66.54
N PRO A 681 -16.50 121.70 65.74
CA PRO A 681 -16.24 123.08 65.33
C PRO A 681 -16.20 124.10 66.48
N LEU A 682 -16.83 123.81 67.62
CA LEU A 682 -16.90 124.73 68.76
C LEU A 682 -15.55 124.94 69.46
N GLU A 683 -14.65 123.97 69.35
CA GLU A 683 -13.37 123.95 70.06
C GLU A 683 -12.22 124.52 69.21
N VAL A 684 -12.53 125.03 68.01
CA VAL A 684 -11.51 125.45 67.03
C VAL A 684 -11.76 126.87 66.51
N GLU A 685 -10.69 127.56 66.09
CA GLU A 685 -10.80 128.88 65.46
C GLU A 685 -11.32 128.76 64.02
N LEU A 686 -11.84 129.85 63.46
CA LEU A 686 -12.29 129.88 62.06
C LEU A 686 -11.12 129.61 61.11
N GLY A 687 -11.29 128.70 60.14
CA GLY A 687 -10.23 128.29 59.22
C GLY A 687 -10.43 126.90 58.61
N ASP A 688 -9.46 126.46 57.79
CA ASP A 688 -9.47 125.15 57.13
C ASP A 688 -8.74 124.07 57.97
N TYR A 689 -9.36 122.91 58.10
CA TYR A 689 -8.84 121.75 58.84
C TYR A 689 -8.76 120.52 57.96
N VAL A 690 -7.59 119.88 57.87
CA VAL A 690 -7.30 118.78 56.96
C VAL A 690 -7.10 117.45 57.71
N PHE A 691 -7.67 116.37 57.18
CA PHE A 691 -7.62 115.00 57.70
C PHE A 691 -7.29 114.01 56.57
N THR A 692 -6.59 112.90 56.84
CA THR A 692 -6.30 111.85 55.84
C THR A 692 -6.72 110.44 56.28
N TYR A 693 -7.07 109.58 55.32
CA TYR A 693 -7.46 108.18 55.53
C TYR A 693 -6.81 107.29 54.45
N THR A 694 -6.06 106.24 54.81
CA THR A 694 -5.30 105.40 53.83
C THR A 694 -5.66 103.91 53.95
N THR A 695 -5.93 103.22 52.83
CA THR A 695 -6.29 101.79 52.75
C THR A 695 -5.55 101.04 51.61
N LEU A 696 -5.42 99.71 51.68
CA LEU A 696 -4.69 98.86 50.72
C LEU A 696 -5.66 97.98 49.91
N ASN A 697 -5.52 97.95 48.58
CA ASN A 697 -6.31 97.08 47.69
C ASN A 697 -5.41 96.43 46.62
N GLY A 698 -5.28 95.09 46.65
CA GLY A 698 -4.64 94.32 45.57
C GLY A 698 -3.18 94.70 45.28
N GLY A 699 -2.42 95.13 46.29
CA GLY A 699 -1.02 95.58 46.12
C GLY A 699 -0.87 97.04 45.69
N CYS A 700 -1.95 97.83 45.66
CA CYS A 700 -1.89 99.27 45.43
C CYS A 700 -2.50 100.05 46.63
N LEU A 701 -1.87 101.13 47.12
CA LEU A 701 -2.33 101.94 48.28
C LEU A 701 -3.28 103.07 47.83
N ASN A 702 -4.34 103.36 48.59
CA ASN A 702 -5.31 104.42 48.31
C ASN A 702 -5.48 105.36 49.53
N THR A 703 -5.23 106.65 49.37
CA THR A 703 -5.37 107.69 50.41
C THR A 703 -6.47 108.70 50.08
N TYR A 704 -7.28 109.10 51.06
CA TYR A 704 -8.29 110.16 50.97
C TYR A 704 -7.88 111.35 51.85
N GLU A 705 -7.97 112.58 51.36
CA GLU A 705 -7.59 113.82 52.08
C GLU A 705 -8.80 114.77 52.18
N LEU A 706 -9.34 114.99 53.38
CA LEU A 706 -10.53 115.79 53.65
C LEU A 706 -10.18 117.16 54.25
N THR A 707 -10.63 118.25 53.63
CA THR A 707 -10.49 119.63 54.13
C THR A 707 -11.83 120.21 54.55
N ILE A 708 -11.98 120.68 55.80
CA ILE A 708 -13.21 121.30 56.33
C ILE A 708 -12.95 122.76 56.69
N ASN A 709 -13.69 123.70 56.09
CA ASN A 709 -13.67 125.13 56.43
C ASN A 709 -14.69 125.45 57.54
N ILE A 710 -14.24 126.04 58.65
CA ILE A 710 -15.09 126.53 59.74
C ILE A 710 -15.25 128.06 59.63
N ASN A 711 -16.49 128.56 59.53
CA ASN A 711 -16.83 129.99 59.36
C ASN A 711 -17.95 130.47 60.32
N ASP A 712 -18.22 131.79 60.37
CA ASP A 712 -19.18 132.43 61.29
C ASP A 712 -20.54 132.77 60.66
N ASP A 713 -20.84 132.25 59.45
CA ASP A 713 -22.07 132.54 58.70
C ASP A 713 -23.22 131.57 59.06
N CYS A 714 -23.62 131.60 60.33
CA CYS A 714 -24.71 130.79 60.87
C CYS A 714 -26.09 131.31 60.42
N THR A 715 -26.63 130.73 59.34
CA THR A 715 -27.93 131.11 58.76
C THR A 715 -29.09 130.29 59.35
N VAL A 716 -30.02 130.96 60.05
CA VAL A 716 -31.28 130.38 60.59
C VAL A 716 -32.44 130.52 59.58
N LEU A 717 -33.09 129.39 59.26
CA LEU A 717 -34.16 129.26 58.25
C LEU A 717 -35.44 130.09 58.56
N PRO A 718 -36.14 130.62 57.53
CA PRO A 718 -37.31 131.50 57.70
C PRO A 718 -38.66 130.74 57.86
N CYS A 719 -39.48 131.14 58.84
CA CYS A 719 -40.88 130.73 59.02
C CYS A 719 -41.80 131.99 58.96
N GLY A 720 -42.49 132.26 57.85
CA GLY A 720 -43.35 133.45 57.68
C GLY A 720 -44.79 133.14 57.23
N GLU A 721 -45.70 134.10 57.34
CA GLU A 721 -47.14 133.94 57.03
C GLU A 721 -47.41 133.47 55.58
N ASP A 722 -46.57 133.88 54.63
CA ASP A 722 -46.73 133.56 53.19
C ASP A 722 -46.49 132.08 52.84
N ASP A 723 -45.88 131.29 53.74
CA ASP A 723 -45.56 129.88 53.52
C ASP A 723 -46.63 128.92 54.10
N LEU A 724 -47.66 129.46 54.77
CA LEU A 724 -48.70 128.67 55.41
C LEU A 724 -49.69 128.08 54.39
N LYS A 725 -49.78 126.75 54.31
CA LYS A 725 -50.73 126.04 53.44
C LYS A 725 -51.81 125.37 54.28
N ILE A 726 -52.98 126.02 54.36
CA ILE A 726 -54.15 125.45 55.03
C ILE A 726 -55.06 124.74 54.02
N SER A 727 -55.40 123.51 54.34
CA SER A 727 -56.37 122.70 53.59
C SER A 727 -57.71 123.41 53.41
N LYS A 728 -58.19 123.51 52.17
CA LYS A 728 -59.50 124.11 51.84
C LYS A 728 -60.59 123.06 51.60
N ALA A 729 -60.21 121.79 51.48
CA ALA A 729 -61.12 120.67 51.35
C ALA A 729 -60.58 119.47 52.13
N VAL A 730 -61.50 118.68 52.69
CA VAL A 730 -61.21 117.38 53.33
C VAL A 730 -62.17 116.36 52.76
N THR A 731 -61.66 115.31 52.13
CA THR A 731 -62.43 114.26 51.45
C THR A 731 -61.91 112.86 51.79
N PRO A 732 -62.05 112.42 53.04
CA PRO A 732 -61.43 111.19 53.52
C PRO A 732 -62.02 109.98 52.79
N ASN A 733 -61.29 109.43 51.82
CA ASN A 733 -61.76 108.34 50.97
C ASN A 733 -60.74 107.19 50.81
N GLY A 734 -59.51 107.36 51.35
CA GLY A 734 -58.45 106.35 51.34
C GLY A 734 -57.52 106.43 50.12
N ASP A 735 -57.57 107.50 49.33
CA ASP A 735 -56.70 107.74 48.17
C ASP A 735 -55.40 108.51 48.50
N ASN A 736 -55.21 108.87 49.78
CA ASN A 736 -54.09 109.62 50.34
C ASN A 736 -54.09 111.13 50.06
N TYR A 737 -55.09 111.68 49.36
CA TYR A 737 -55.19 113.11 49.06
C TYR A 737 -56.35 113.78 49.79
N ASN A 738 -56.06 114.89 50.50
CA ASN A 738 -57.05 115.65 51.31
C ASN A 738 -57.76 114.82 52.39
N GLU A 739 -57.07 113.82 52.95
CA GLU A 739 -57.68 112.91 53.93
C GLU A 739 -57.92 113.54 55.28
N TYR A 740 -57.06 114.49 55.65
CA TYR A 740 -57.11 115.23 56.89
C TYR A 740 -57.04 116.72 56.59
N PHE A 741 -57.59 117.54 57.48
CA PHE A 741 -57.39 118.97 57.44
C PHE A 741 -55.95 119.25 57.84
N THR A 742 -55.10 119.68 56.91
CA THR A 742 -53.70 119.96 57.21
C THR A 742 -53.40 121.46 57.21
N VAL A 743 -52.65 121.90 58.22
CA VAL A 743 -51.95 123.17 58.30
C VAL A 743 -50.47 122.84 58.08
N GLY A 744 -50.02 122.96 56.84
CA GLY A 744 -48.65 122.66 56.42
C GLY A 744 -47.80 123.92 56.24
N GLY A 745 -46.48 123.73 56.13
CA GLY A 745 -45.50 124.81 55.99
C GLY A 745 -44.81 125.23 57.29
N LEU A 746 -45.07 124.55 58.41
CA LEU A 746 -44.50 124.86 59.74
C LEU A 746 -43.82 123.67 60.43
N ASN A 747 -43.64 122.55 59.73
CA ASN A 747 -43.27 121.26 60.33
C ASN A 747 -41.89 121.25 60.99
N GLU A 748 -41.04 122.24 60.69
CA GLU A 748 -39.69 122.38 61.25
C GLU A 748 -39.58 123.56 62.24
N CYS A 749 -40.67 124.31 62.48
CA CYS A 749 -40.66 125.55 63.29
C CYS A 749 -41.19 125.37 64.74
N GLY A 750 -41.71 124.19 65.11
CA GLY A 750 -42.07 123.84 66.49
C GLY A 750 -43.24 124.58 67.14
N PHE A 751 -44.05 125.33 66.37
CA PHE A 751 -45.21 126.06 66.92
C PHE A 751 -46.40 125.14 67.25
N ILE A 752 -47.14 125.50 68.30
CA ILE A 752 -48.38 124.82 68.70
C ILE A 752 -49.57 125.44 67.95
N ILE A 753 -50.40 124.58 67.35
CA ILE A 753 -51.53 125.00 66.50
C ILE A 753 -52.85 124.75 67.25
N GLU A 754 -53.62 125.79 67.54
CA GLU A 754 -55.02 125.62 67.96
C GLU A 754 -55.93 125.63 66.73
N LEU A 755 -56.83 124.64 66.62
CA LEU A 755 -57.80 124.53 65.55
C LEU A 755 -59.22 124.47 66.12
N GLN A 756 -60.09 125.33 65.59
CA GLN A 756 -61.54 125.25 65.77
C GLN A 756 -62.24 125.13 64.42
N ILE A 757 -63.25 124.26 64.32
CA ILE A 757 -64.09 124.12 63.14
C ILE A 757 -65.54 124.32 63.54
N PHE A 758 -66.25 125.11 62.74
CA PHE A 758 -67.63 125.54 62.95
C PHE A 758 -68.52 125.04 61.82
N ASN A 759 -69.76 124.66 62.15
CA ASN A 759 -70.78 124.42 61.13
C ASN A 759 -71.31 125.74 60.54
N ARG A 760 -72.17 125.65 59.52
CA ARG A 760 -72.78 126.82 58.86
C ARG A 760 -73.65 127.71 59.76
N PHE A 761 -74.01 127.25 60.95
CA PHE A 761 -74.80 128.00 61.92
C PHE A 761 -73.93 128.67 62.99
N GLY A 762 -72.62 128.45 62.96
CA GLY A 762 -71.65 129.04 63.89
C GLY A 762 -71.40 128.22 65.15
N ASP A 763 -71.91 126.98 65.25
CA ASP A 763 -71.59 126.09 66.36
C ASP A 763 -70.25 125.39 66.12
N ILE A 764 -69.42 125.29 67.16
CA ILE A 764 -68.16 124.53 67.11
C ILE A 764 -68.48 123.04 67.00
N VAL A 765 -67.94 122.42 65.96
CA VAL A 765 -68.04 120.99 65.69
C VAL A 765 -66.72 120.25 65.87
N PHE A 766 -65.59 120.95 66.01
CA PHE A 766 -64.31 120.37 66.43
C PHE A 766 -63.44 121.46 67.04
N GLU A 767 -62.73 121.16 68.12
CA GLU A 767 -61.77 122.07 68.74
C GLU A 767 -60.61 121.25 69.34
N THR A 768 -59.39 121.68 69.08
CA THR A 768 -58.20 121.21 69.80
C THR A 768 -57.18 122.33 69.94
N LYS A 769 -56.34 122.24 70.96
CA LYS A 769 -55.32 123.25 71.28
C LYS A 769 -53.92 122.91 70.81
N ASP A 770 -53.70 121.67 70.37
CA ASP A 770 -52.42 121.22 69.84
C ASP A 770 -52.68 120.26 68.68
N TYR A 771 -53.05 120.86 67.56
CA TYR A 771 -53.55 120.15 66.39
C TYR A 771 -52.43 119.48 65.61
N GLN A 772 -52.52 118.15 65.48
CA GLN A 772 -51.49 117.31 64.87
C GLN A 772 -51.79 116.95 63.40
N ASN A 773 -52.59 117.78 62.70
CA ASN A 773 -52.96 117.56 61.29
C ASN A 773 -53.71 116.23 61.01
N ASP A 774 -54.49 115.76 61.98
CA ASP A 774 -55.08 114.41 62.03
C ASP A 774 -56.62 114.39 62.00
N TRP A 775 -57.28 115.55 61.82
CA TRP A 775 -58.73 115.60 61.75
C TRP A 775 -59.27 115.37 60.35
N ASN A 776 -60.10 114.35 60.19
CA ASN A 776 -60.71 113.97 58.91
C ASN A 776 -62.23 114.11 58.87
N GLY A 777 -62.82 115.06 59.61
CA GLY A 777 -64.28 115.24 59.60
C GLY A 777 -65.04 114.38 60.61
N GLN A 778 -64.39 113.84 61.64
CA GLN A 778 -65.05 113.12 62.74
C GLN A 778 -65.76 114.10 63.69
N SER A 779 -66.95 113.73 64.16
CA SER A 779 -67.74 114.55 65.09
C SER A 779 -67.41 114.18 66.56
N PRO A 780 -67.08 115.14 67.45
CA PRO A 780 -66.71 114.89 68.85
C PRO A 780 -67.85 114.38 69.75
N SER A 781 -69.11 114.41 69.29
CA SER A 781 -70.25 113.88 70.05
C SER A 781 -71.21 113.14 69.11
N GLY A 782 -71.46 111.87 69.40
CA GLY A 782 -72.25 110.94 68.58
C GLY A 782 -73.74 111.27 68.43
N SER A 783 -74.08 112.38 67.79
CA SER A 783 -75.44 112.64 67.32
C SER A 783 -75.44 113.45 66.02
N VAL A 784 -76.13 112.89 65.01
CA VAL A 784 -76.66 113.44 63.74
C VAL A 784 -75.90 113.09 62.44
N GLY A 785 -76.02 111.82 62.03
CA GLY A 785 -75.68 111.30 60.68
C GLY A 785 -74.83 110.03 60.73
N SER A 786 -75.31 108.92 60.17
CA SER A 786 -74.76 107.56 60.38
C SER A 786 -73.25 107.43 60.08
N ALA A 787 -72.49 106.94 61.08
CA ALA A 787 -71.05 106.62 61.10
C ALA A 787 -70.06 107.62 61.74
N GLY A 788 -70.51 108.53 62.62
CA GLY A 788 -69.60 109.29 63.51
C GLY A 788 -68.82 110.43 62.84
N ARG A 789 -69.21 110.80 61.62
CA ARG A 789 -68.61 111.87 60.84
C ARG A 789 -69.60 113.01 60.62
N LEU A 790 -69.08 114.21 60.44
CA LEU A 790 -69.88 115.38 60.11
C LEU A 790 -70.39 115.29 58.67
N PRO A 791 -71.67 115.63 58.41
CA PRO A 791 -72.26 115.52 57.07
C PRO A 791 -71.61 116.47 56.06
N ASN A 792 -71.71 116.11 54.78
CA ASN A 792 -71.11 116.87 53.68
C ASN A 792 -71.63 118.30 53.61
N GLY A 793 -70.70 119.23 53.45
CA GLY A 793 -71.03 120.64 53.30
C GLY A 793 -69.87 121.56 53.64
N THR A 794 -70.18 122.86 53.63
CA THR A 794 -69.21 123.90 53.99
C THR A 794 -69.22 124.11 55.49
N TYR A 795 -68.03 123.99 56.07
CA TYR A 795 -67.67 124.34 57.43
C TYR A 795 -66.72 125.54 57.38
N TYR A 796 -66.39 126.11 58.54
CA TYR A 796 -65.46 127.22 58.65
C TYR A 796 -64.42 126.86 59.70
N TYR A 797 -63.13 127.07 59.41
CA TYR A 797 -62.08 126.89 60.39
C TYR A 797 -61.61 128.23 60.95
N VAL A 798 -61.09 128.20 62.16
CA VAL A 798 -60.22 129.22 62.73
C VAL A 798 -58.98 128.50 63.24
N VAL A 799 -57.82 128.85 62.67
CA VAL A 799 -56.51 128.34 63.06
C VAL A 799 -55.75 129.44 63.76
N LYS A 800 -55.23 129.15 64.94
CA LYS A 800 -54.42 130.09 65.72
C LYS A 800 -53.09 129.44 66.04
N ILE A 801 -52.01 130.01 65.55
CA ILE A 801 -50.65 129.50 65.76
C ILE A 801 -50.07 130.25 66.95
N LEU A 802 -49.97 129.60 68.10
CA LEU A 802 -49.55 130.23 69.35
C LEU A 802 -48.10 130.69 69.27
N ASP A 803 -47.84 131.84 69.87
CA ASP A 803 -46.53 132.50 69.98
C ASP A 803 -45.79 132.79 68.66
N SER A 804 -46.45 132.62 67.50
CA SER A 804 -45.90 132.91 66.17
C SER A 804 -45.95 134.40 65.77
N GLY A 805 -46.77 135.19 66.46
CA GLY A 805 -47.07 136.57 66.08
C GLY A 805 -48.05 136.72 64.90
N ILE A 806 -48.49 135.61 64.29
CA ILE A 806 -49.45 135.60 63.17
C ILE A 806 -50.89 135.75 63.71
N GLU A 807 -51.69 136.62 63.09
CA GLU A 807 -53.09 136.80 63.48
C GLU A 807 -53.92 135.52 63.20
N PRO A 808 -54.96 135.20 64.01
CA PRO A 808 -55.76 133.99 63.80
C PRO A 808 -56.38 133.94 62.39
N ILE A 809 -56.14 132.84 61.67
CA ILE A 809 -56.55 132.68 60.28
C ILE A 809 -57.88 131.94 60.23
N ALA A 810 -58.89 132.55 59.60
CA ALA A 810 -60.20 131.95 59.44
C ALA A 810 -60.57 131.80 57.96
N GLY A 811 -61.21 130.69 57.60
CA GLY A 811 -61.59 130.43 56.21
C GLY A 811 -62.65 129.35 56.04
N PRO A 812 -63.31 129.28 54.88
CA PRO A 812 -64.23 128.20 54.56
C PRO A 812 -63.45 126.90 54.28
N LEU A 813 -64.03 125.79 54.72
CA LEU A 813 -63.57 124.42 54.48
C LEU A 813 -64.71 123.61 53.89
N TYR A 814 -64.47 122.94 52.76
CA TYR A 814 -65.43 121.96 52.25
C TYR A 814 -65.12 120.58 52.81
N LEU A 815 -66.09 119.96 53.50
CA LEU A 815 -65.98 118.60 53.98
C LEU A 815 -66.85 117.67 53.11
N GLY A 816 -66.21 116.69 52.46
CA GLY A 816 -66.85 115.67 51.64
C GLY A 816 -66.59 114.27 52.19
N THR A 817 -67.27 113.91 53.27
CA THR A 817 -67.31 112.54 53.81
C THR A 817 -68.24 111.65 52.98
N LYS A 818 -67.73 110.54 52.44
CA LYS A 818 -68.56 109.54 51.77
C LYS A 818 -69.10 108.53 52.77
#